data_AF-A0A7S2B294-F1
#
_entry.id   AF-A0A7S2B294-F1
#
_cell.length_a   1.000
_cell.length_b   1.000
_cell.length_c   1.000
_cell.angle_alpha   90.00
_cell.angle_beta   90.00
_cell.angle_gamma   90.00
#
_symmetry.space_group_name_H-M   'P 1'
#
loop_
_entity.id
_entity.type
_entity.pdbx_description
1 polymer ?
#
loop_
_entity_poly.entity_id
_entity_poly.type
_entity_poly.pdbx_seq_one_letter_code
_entity_poly.pdbx_strand_id
1 'polypeptide(L)'
;MRCLIVFYLLQLLPYATPFTQLHTRRVSALKPATRGTTRIFTYASVEQGSTKPAGAPKPKGYILSNPKILVRIQQPREPRQPRGGGGSYDRRGSPGGGRGPQKVFNKPSVIPQDQPSTTTPGRRGSKAPPRKGAPVDPEKKKVQRWKKPVAQENKRFRGRASLKRKNRNQDKGVKEKETIFIPEGPVSVGTLSSSLDVKGPEVVKYLMMQMGILCSLTQTIDFPTARTVAVAFGKELKVEGDDGEEEEDDDEETSDTQDDGFAMDMDDPDTLEPRGPVVTIMGHVDHGKTSLLDAIRQADVVSGEAGGITQHIGAYSVMTARGDKVTFIDTPGHAAFSEMRQRGADVTDIVILVLAADDGVKNQTIEALNAARQAGKPVIVAFNKCDKPGADVNRVATELTGYDLLIEDLGGEILSAEVSAKTKSGLDELLEKVMLQAEVLDLKANYDRAAQGSIVEVRMQKGLGTVATTLIQRGTIRVGDFFIAGEANGKVRMLITDKGEKVTEAGPSMPVQIVGLDGVPLAGDTLLVGDDEGLLRDLAARRSKLAMEKSSVQFEGDLKNSVMERLTQMGDLQGEQLEEKEVHVCIKADVMGSAEALVTALKQLEMKNEIARVKVKVLLSGVGDVTQSDLAIADVSNAWTIAFNVATIYQAQEDARNKNLEIGYYSVVYDVLDEMEVRMKEVLSPTPEGDYTGKAEVKAIFDIGKVGKIAGCAVLDGEVLKSANFRVLRGPRIVHEGRLKTLKHVKEDVQSMSAGSECGVNFQDWEEMMEGDIIESYVMNV
;
A
#
# COMPACT_ATOMS: atom_id res chain seq x y z
N MET A 1 16.16 -0.30 -52.46
CA MET A 1 16.60 1.11 -52.62
C MET A 1 15.52 1.97 -51.99
N ARG A 2 15.67 2.47 -50.76
CA ARG A 2 16.46 3.65 -50.33
C ARG A 2 16.08 4.97 -51.04
N CYS A 3 15.60 5.89 -50.20
CA CYS A 3 15.82 7.35 -50.21
C CYS A 3 14.87 8.29 -50.98
N LEU A 4 14.25 9.18 -50.17
CA LEU A 4 13.94 10.60 -50.39
C LEU A 4 13.09 11.01 -51.61
N ILE A 5 12.00 11.74 -51.32
CA ILE A 5 11.86 13.16 -51.73
C ILE A 5 10.96 13.87 -50.71
N VAL A 6 11.57 14.79 -49.96
CA VAL A 6 10.89 15.96 -49.36
C VAL A 6 10.80 17.02 -50.47
N PHE A 7 9.85 17.97 -50.36
CA PHE A 7 9.41 18.96 -51.37
C PHE A 7 8.29 18.48 -52.32
N TYR A 8 7.03 18.73 -51.95
CA TYR A 8 6.09 19.59 -52.70
C TYR A 8 4.71 19.61 -52.02
N LEU A 9 4.23 20.80 -51.62
CA LEU A 9 2.83 21.27 -51.47
C LEU A 9 2.66 22.27 -50.32
N LEU A 10 3.20 23.47 -50.51
CA LEU A 10 2.86 24.63 -49.67
C LEU A 10 3.00 25.92 -50.49
N GLN A 11 2.07 26.17 -51.41
CA GLN A 11 1.91 27.49 -52.06
C GLN A 11 0.54 27.66 -52.75
N LEU A 12 -0.48 28.06 -51.98
CA LEU A 12 -1.59 28.90 -52.45
C LEU A 12 -1.94 29.92 -51.36
N LEU A 13 -1.28 31.08 -51.47
CA LEU A 13 -1.56 32.40 -50.87
C LEU A 13 -1.52 33.41 -52.04
N PRO A 14 -1.97 34.69 -51.95
CA PRO A 14 -2.21 35.56 -50.78
C PRO A 14 -3.64 36.19 -50.78
N TYR A 15 -4.09 37.09 -49.88
CA TYR A 15 -3.68 38.46 -49.52
C TYR A 15 -4.36 38.83 -48.18
N ALA A 16 -3.70 39.35 -47.12
CA ALA A 16 -3.01 40.64 -46.94
C ALA A 16 -3.79 41.76 -46.20
N THR A 17 -3.71 41.72 -44.85
CA THR A 17 -3.27 42.85 -43.98
C THR A 17 -4.34 43.88 -43.46
N PRO A 18 -4.02 44.86 -42.55
CA PRO A 18 -4.62 44.89 -41.19
C PRO A 18 -5.23 46.26 -40.79
N PHE A 19 -5.77 46.44 -39.57
CA PHE A 19 -5.65 47.73 -38.81
C PHE A 19 -6.12 47.72 -37.32
N THR A 20 -5.24 48.30 -36.49
CA THR A 20 -5.32 48.99 -35.16
C THR A 20 -6.60 49.12 -34.30
N GLN A 21 -6.40 48.84 -32.99
CA GLN A 21 -6.66 49.64 -31.76
C GLN A 21 -8.01 50.33 -31.39
N LEU A 22 -8.26 50.27 -30.07
CA LEU A 22 -8.90 51.27 -29.17
C LEU A 22 -10.40 51.60 -29.32
N HIS A 23 -11.20 51.23 -28.29
CA HIS A 23 -11.87 52.24 -27.45
C HIS A 23 -12.40 51.71 -26.10
N THR A 24 -12.10 52.46 -25.04
CA THR A 24 -12.77 52.38 -23.72
C THR A 24 -14.11 53.12 -23.72
N ARG A 25 -15.13 52.66 -22.97
CA ARG A 25 -16.11 53.57 -22.30
C ARG A 25 -16.93 52.91 -21.17
N ARG A 26 -17.05 53.63 -20.05
CA ARG A 26 -18.01 53.41 -18.95
C ARG A 26 -19.33 54.16 -19.23
N VAL A 27 -20.47 53.65 -18.76
CA VAL A 27 -21.69 54.40 -18.32
C VAL A 27 -22.47 53.49 -17.33
N SER A 28 -22.32 53.65 -16.00
CA SER A 28 -23.33 54.15 -15.02
C SER A 28 -24.78 53.67 -15.21
N ALA A 29 -25.35 52.83 -14.33
CA ALA A 29 -25.93 53.15 -13.00
C ALA A 29 -27.29 53.89 -13.05
N LEU A 30 -28.34 53.26 -12.48
CA LEU A 30 -29.64 53.87 -12.16
C LEU A 30 -30.28 53.17 -10.93
N LYS A 31 -31.02 53.93 -10.12
CA LYS A 31 -31.57 53.60 -8.78
C LYS A 31 -32.82 54.49 -8.54
N PRO A 32 -33.58 54.39 -7.43
CA PRO A 32 -34.80 53.59 -7.22
C PRO A 32 -36.07 54.45 -6.94
N ALA A 33 -37.27 53.84 -6.74
CA ALA A 33 -38.49 54.38 -6.06
C ALA A 33 -39.74 53.50 -6.37
N THR A 34 -40.86 53.39 -5.62
CA THR A 34 -41.25 53.74 -4.22
C THR A 34 -42.55 53.03 -3.79
N ARG A 35 -42.62 52.60 -2.51
CA ARG A 35 -43.75 52.61 -1.52
C ARG A 35 -45.23 52.40 -1.91
N GLY A 36 -45.93 51.58 -1.11
CA GLY A 36 -47.41 51.54 -1.01
C GLY A 36 -47.99 50.76 0.20
N THR A 37 -48.13 51.43 1.35
CA THR A 37 -48.81 51.10 2.63
C THR A 37 -49.99 50.09 2.69
N THR A 38 -50.10 49.37 3.82
CA THR A 38 -51.31 49.31 4.70
C THR A 38 -50.90 48.98 6.16
N ARG A 39 -51.74 49.30 7.16
CA ARG A 39 -51.39 49.44 8.60
C ARG A 39 -52.16 48.49 9.54
N ILE A 40 -51.45 48.06 10.60
CA ILE A 40 -51.87 47.92 12.02
C ILE A 40 -53.06 47.03 12.38
N PHE A 41 -52.79 46.01 13.21
CA PHE A 41 -53.44 45.83 14.53
C PHE A 41 -52.42 45.24 15.53
N THR A 42 -52.57 45.58 16.82
CA THR A 42 -51.70 45.18 17.94
C THR A 42 -52.54 44.61 19.11
N TYR A 43 -51.85 44.09 20.14
CA TYR A 43 -52.34 43.34 21.34
C TYR A 43 -52.51 41.82 21.11
N ALA A 44 -52.13 40.92 22.03
CA ALA A 44 -51.37 41.07 23.29
C ALA A 44 -50.59 39.79 23.64
N SER A 45 -49.69 39.89 24.63
CA SER A 45 -48.74 38.86 25.08
C SER A 45 -49.38 37.65 25.77
N VAL A 46 -48.82 36.44 25.52
CA VAL A 46 -48.85 35.29 26.46
C VAL A 46 -47.46 34.62 26.47
N GLU A 47 -47.10 34.15 27.65
CA GLU A 47 -45.83 33.63 28.18
C GLU A 47 -44.94 32.74 27.28
N GLN A 48 -43.62 32.92 27.41
CA GLN A 48 -42.59 32.04 26.81
C GLN A 48 -42.24 30.87 27.75
N GLY A 49 -42.58 29.64 27.35
CA GLY A 49 -41.95 28.42 27.86
C GLY A 49 -40.78 28.01 26.98
N SER A 50 -39.57 27.85 27.55
CA SER A 50 -38.35 27.55 26.79
C SER A 50 -38.06 26.05 26.69
N THR A 51 -38.15 25.49 25.48
CA THR A 51 -37.62 24.16 25.15
C THR A 51 -36.74 24.22 23.91
N LYS A 52 -35.44 23.95 24.07
CA LYS A 52 -34.47 23.83 22.96
C LYS A 52 -34.60 22.43 22.32
N PRO A 53 -34.53 22.30 20.98
CA PRO A 53 -34.42 20.99 20.33
C PRO A 53 -33.02 20.38 20.56
N ALA A 54 -32.98 19.04 20.64
CA ALA A 54 -31.75 18.30 20.90
C ALA A 54 -30.86 18.17 19.64
N GLY A 55 -29.54 18.34 19.81
CA GLY A 55 -28.55 18.10 18.77
C GLY A 55 -28.09 16.63 18.71
N ALA A 56 -27.82 16.13 17.51
CA ALA A 56 -27.33 14.77 17.28
C ALA A 56 -25.91 14.55 17.83
N PRO A 57 -25.55 13.32 18.25
CA PRO A 57 -24.21 13.01 18.75
C PRO A 57 -23.21 12.86 17.60
N LYS A 58 -22.03 13.47 17.74
CA LYS A 58 -20.86 13.20 16.87
C LYS A 58 -20.14 11.93 17.34
N PRO A 59 -19.57 11.10 16.43
CA PRO A 59 -18.72 9.98 16.83
C PRO A 59 -17.45 10.49 17.53
N LYS A 60 -16.98 9.75 18.53
CA LYS A 60 -15.73 10.02 19.25
C LYS A 60 -14.67 9.00 18.84
N GLY A 61 -13.58 9.45 18.25
CA GLY A 61 -12.33 8.67 18.23
C GLY A 61 -11.81 8.51 19.66
N TYR A 62 -11.36 7.31 20.01
CA TYR A 62 -10.80 7.01 21.34
C TYR A 62 -9.27 6.96 21.30
N ILE A 63 -8.63 8.08 21.60
CA ILE A 63 -7.21 8.09 21.96
C ILE A 63 -7.10 7.75 23.46
N LEU A 64 -6.61 6.55 23.77
CA LEU A 64 -6.35 6.12 25.14
C LEU A 64 -4.92 6.48 25.57
N SER A 65 -4.74 7.68 26.13
CA SER A 65 -3.56 8.00 26.93
C SER A 65 -3.67 7.43 28.36
N ASN A 66 -2.55 7.01 28.91
CA ASN A 66 -2.40 6.22 30.15
C ASN A 66 -3.15 6.76 31.39
N PRO A 67 -3.78 5.87 32.18
CA PRO A 67 -4.05 6.11 33.59
C PRO A 67 -3.35 5.09 34.52
N LYS A 68 -2.35 5.54 35.28
CA LYS A 68 -1.83 4.82 36.47
C LYS A 68 -1.50 5.76 37.63
N ILE A 69 -2.52 6.15 38.40
CA ILE A 69 -2.37 6.41 39.84
C ILE A 69 -3.56 5.73 40.55
N LEU A 70 -3.31 4.56 41.13
CA LEU A 70 -4.29 3.85 41.97
C LEU A 70 -4.00 4.12 43.45
N VAL A 71 -4.73 5.08 44.03
CA VAL A 71 -4.85 5.21 45.49
C VAL A 71 -5.88 4.18 45.98
N ARG A 72 -5.49 3.41 46.99
CA ARG A 72 -6.23 2.27 47.52
C ARG A 72 -7.39 2.72 48.42
N ILE A 73 -8.63 2.68 47.92
CA ILE A 73 -9.84 2.84 48.72
C ILE A 73 -10.53 1.48 48.87
N GLN A 74 -10.75 1.04 50.12
CA GLN A 74 -11.54 -0.17 50.41
C GLN A 74 -13.03 0.17 50.36
N GLN A 75 -13.85 -0.74 49.85
CA GLN A 75 -15.31 -0.71 50.03
C GLN A 75 -15.81 -2.01 50.71
N PRO A 76 -16.95 -1.99 51.41
CA PRO A 76 -17.34 -3.05 52.34
C PRO A 76 -17.95 -4.28 51.65
N ARG A 77 -17.95 -5.42 52.35
CA ARG A 77 -18.69 -6.63 51.94
C ARG A 77 -20.04 -6.69 52.64
N GLU A 78 -21.09 -7.00 51.88
CA GLU A 78 -22.37 -7.47 52.43
C GLU A 78 -22.42 -9.01 52.53
N PRO A 79 -23.22 -9.59 53.46
CA PRO A 79 -23.14 -11.00 53.81
C PRO A 79 -24.11 -11.91 53.02
N ARG A 80 -23.67 -13.14 52.73
CA ARG A 80 -24.56 -14.24 52.27
C ARG A 80 -24.98 -15.15 53.43
N GLN A 81 -26.25 -15.51 53.48
CA GLN A 81 -26.82 -16.47 54.43
C GLN A 81 -26.55 -17.95 54.03
N PRO A 82 -26.57 -18.89 55.00
CA PRO A 82 -26.30 -20.31 54.74
C PRO A 82 -27.58 -21.11 54.38
N ARG A 83 -27.40 -22.22 53.66
CA ARG A 83 -28.37 -23.32 53.53
C ARG A 83 -27.69 -24.64 53.91
N GLY A 84 -28.45 -25.56 54.52
CA GLY A 84 -28.01 -26.92 54.79
C GLY A 84 -29.16 -27.92 54.63
N GLY A 85 -28.87 -29.22 54.84
CA GLY A 85 -29.89 -30.23 55.17
C GLY A 85 -30.35 -31.19 54.05
N GLY A 86 -29.56 -32.25 53.84
CA GLY A 86 -29.94 -33.68 53.66
C GLY A 86 -31.25 -34.17 52.99
N GLY A 87 -31.13 -35.28 52.25
CA GLY A 87 -32.25 -36.15 51.87
C GLY A 87 -31.85 -37.29 50.92
N SER A 88 -31.85 -38.55 51.39
CA SER A 88 -31.71 -39.76 50.55
C SER A 88 -33.08 -40.30 50.12
N TYR A 89 -33.15 -41.11 49.05
CA TYR A 89 -33.87 -42.42 49.03
C TYR A 89 -33.65 -43.19 47.70
N ASP A 90 -33.56 -44.52 47.80
CA ASP A 90 -33.42 -45.47 46.68
C ASP A 90 -34.69 -45.65 45.83
N ARG A 91 -34.54 -46.14 44.58
CA ARG A 91 -35.20 -47.40 44.12
C ARG A 91 -34.59 -48.02 42.86
N ARG A 92 -34.71 -49.35 42.76
CA ARG A 92 -34.18 -50.24 41.70
C ARG A 92 -35.18 -50.42 40.53
N GLY A 93 -34.67 -50.77 39.35
CA GLY A 93 -35.47 -51.36 38.25
C GLY A 93 -34.66 -51.67 36.98
N SER A 94 -34.32 -52.95 36.75
CA SER A 94 -33.83 -53.54 35.47
C SER A 94 -34.92 -54.50 34.94
N PRO A 95 -34.88 -55.15 33.74
CA PRO A 95 -33.76 -55.47 32.81
C PRO A 95 -34.06 -55.12 31.30
N GLY A 96 -33.31 -55.47 30.25
CA GLY A 96 -31.97 -56.10 30.06
C GLY A 96 -31.70 -56.52 28.57
N GLY A 97 -30.46 -56.93 28.24
CA GLY A 97 -29.99 -57.41 26.91
C GLY A 97 -29.58 -56.30 25.93
N GLY A 98 -28.52 -56.35 25.10
CA GLY A 98 -27.53 -57.35 24.66
C GLY A 98 -27.31 -57.16 23.13
N ARG A 99 -26.13 -57.06 22.49
CA ARG A 99 -24.76 -57.61 22.65
C ARG A 99 -23.68 -56.60 22.14
N GLY A 100 -22.40 -56.76 22.52
CA GLY A 100 -21.24 -55.97 22.01
C GLY A 100 -20.47 -56.65 20.85
N PRO A 101 -19.12 -56.52 20.68
CA PRO A 101 -18.11 -55.81 21.52
C PRO A 101 -16.86 -55.16 20.81
N GLN A 102 -15.91 -54.61 21.61
CA GLN A 102 -14.48 -54.22 21.33
C GLN A 102 -14.22 -52.83 20.65
N LYS A 103 -13.15 -52.05 20.98
CA LYS A 103 -12.01 -52.24 21.93
C LYS A 103 -11.33 -50.89 22.38
N VAL A 104 -11.14 -50.75 23.71
CA VAL A 104 -10.00 -50.16 24.47
C VAL A 104 -9.21 -48.94 23.96
N PHE A 105 -9.19 -47.88 24.79
CA PHE A 105 -8.00 -47.04 25.07
C PHE A 105 -8.01 -46.60 26.55
N ASN A 106 -6.85 -46.42 27.20
CA ASN A 106 -6.76 -46.19 28.66
C ASN A 106 -5.71 -45.12 29.05
N LYS A 107 -6.04 -44.24 30.01
CA LYS A 107 -5.22 -43.20 30.69
C LYS A 107 -6.13 -42.49 31.74
N PRO A 108 -5.63 -41.70 32.72
CA PRO A 108 -4.57 -41.98 33.72
C PRO A 108 -5.00 -41.55 35.15
N SER A 109 -4.15 -41.68 36.19
CA SER A 109 -4.34 -41.06 37.53
C SER A 109 -2.98 -40.85 38.25
N VAL A 110 -2.52 -39.62 38.55
CA VAL A 110 -2.68 -38.81 39.81
C VAL A 110 -1.65 -39.21 40.91
N ILE A 111 -0.51 -38.51 41.17
CA ILE A 111 -0.27 -37.21 41.91
C ILE A 111 -0.80 -37.30 43.39
N PRO A 112 -0.17 -36.83 44.53
CA PRO A 112 0.68 -35.62 44.75
C PRO A 112 1.87 -35.61 45.79
N GLN A 113 2.67 -34.51 45.71
CA GLN A 113 3.12 -33.55 46.77
C GLN A 113 4.49 -33.52 47.52
N ASP A 114 5.13 -32.35 47.34
CA ASP A 114 5.80 -31.39 48.28
C ASP A 114 7.20 -31.59 48.93
N GLN A 115 8.20 -30.84 48.38
CA GLN A 115 9.10 -29.84 49.03
C GLN A 115 10.13 -30.23 50.14
N PRO A 116 11.18 -29.40 50.45
CA PRO A 116 12.00 -28.50 49.59
C PRO A 116 13.55 -28.49 49.88
N SER A 117 14.31 -27.79 49.03
CA SER A 117 15.64 -27.12 49.29
C SER A 117 16.94 -27.92 49.51
N THR A 118 18.03 -27.56 48.79
CA THR A 118 19.34 -27.02 49.32
C THR A 118 20.53 -27.10 48.32
N THR A 119 21.29 -25.99 48.24
CA THR A 119 22.75 -25.80 47.94
C THR A 119 23.56 -26.64 46.92
N THR A 120 24.32 -25.90 46.08
CA THR A 120 25.64 -26.20 45.44
C THR A 120 26.70 -26.79 46.42
N PRO A 121 27.90 -27.33 46.03
CA PRO A 121 28.70 -27.09 44.81
C PRO A 121 29.57 -28.26 44.21
N GLY A 122 30.31 -28.00 43.12
CA GLY A 122 31.79 -28.18 43.14
C GLY A 122 32.51 -29.40 42.50
N ARG A 123 33.02 -29.21 41.27
CA ARG A 123 34.38 -29.54 40.73
C ARG A 123 35.13 -30.88 41.00
N ARG A 124 35.70 -31.39 39.87
CA ARG A 124 37.03 -32.06 39.67
C ARG A 124 37.26 -33.53 40.12
N GLY A 125 37.52 -34.41 39.14
CA GLY A 125 38.92 -34.83 38.89
C GLY A 125 39.30 -36.33 38.78
N SER A 126 39.80 -36.69 37.57
CA SER A 126 41.05 -37.45 37.33
C SER A 126 41.08 -38.96 37.01
N LYS A 127 42.08 -39.30 36.17
CA LYS A 127 42.79 -40.57 35.90
C LYS A 127 42.28 -41.53 34.81
N ALA A 128 43.26 -42.21 34.22
CA ALA A 128 43.21 -43.07 33.03
C ALA A 128 43.72 -44.50 33.37
N PRO A 129 44.23 -45.35 32.44
CA PRO A 129 43.54 -46.57 32.00
C PRO A 129 44.36 -47.87 32.25
N PRO A 130 43.90 -49.03 31.72
CA PRO A 130 44.84 -50.02 31.14
C PRO A 130 44.40 -50.61 29.77
N ARG A 131 45.13 -51.61 29.25
CA ARG A 131 45.29 -51.93 27.80
C ARG A 131 45.61 -53.43 27.54
N LYS A 132 45.37 -53.93 26.30
CA LYS A 132 45.81 -55.22 25.65
C LYS A 132 44.92 -56.48 25.91
N GLY A 133 44.79 -57.48 25.01
CA GLY A 133 45.13 -57.61 23.57
C GLY A 133 45.44 -59.05 23.05
N ALA A 134 45.27 -59.30 21.72
CA ALA A 134 45.75 -60.47 20.89
C ALA A 134 45.04 -61.86 21.09
N PRO A 135 45.14 -62.90 20.20
CA PRO A 135 46.17 -63.21 19.13
C PRO A 135 45.65 -63.74 17.72
N VAL A 136 46.35 -63.54 16.56
CA VAL A 136 47.32 -64.42 15.76
C VAL A 136 46.69 -65.40 14.70
N ASP A 137 47.20 -65.66 13.46
CA ASP A 137 48.10 -64.92 12.52
C ASP A 137 48.01 -65.32 10.97
N PRO A 138 48.72 -66.32 10.34
CA PRO A 138 49.37 -66.07 9.01
C PRO A 138 49.37 -67.16 7.87
N GLU A 139 49.31 -66.76 6.57
CA GLU A 139 50.13 -67.22 5.37
C GLU A 139 49.60 -66.56 4.06
N LYS A 140 50.35 -66.16 2.99
CA LYS A 140 51.72 -66.39 2.44
C LYS A 140 52.19 -65.13 1.61
N LYS A 141 53.41 -64.56 1.81
CA LYS A 141 54.69 -64.64 0.99
C LYS A 141 54.66 -64.06 -0.46
N LYS A 142 55.63 -63.29 -1.03
CA LYS A 142 57.06 -62.90 -0.74
C LYS A 142 57.41 -61.50 -1.35
N VAL A 143 58.03 -60.52 -0.67
CA VAL A 143 59.48 -60.11 -0.49
C VAL A 143 60.33 -59.81 -1.76
N GLN A 144 60.84 -58.58 -2.01
CA GLN A 144 62.20 -58.00 -1.66
C GLN A 144 62.38 -56.57 -2.28
N ARG A 145 63.34 -55.64 -1.97
CA ARG A 145 64.36 -55.45 -0.89
C ARG A 145 65.10 -54.06 -0.92
N TRP A 146 64.75 -53.13 -0.02
CA TRP A 146 65.63 -52.25 0.83
C TRP A 146 66.52 -51.06 0.32
N LYS A 147 66.57 -50.00 1.18
CA LYS A 147 67.48 -48.80 1.29
C LYS A 147 67.21 -47.64 0.31
N LYS A 148 67.37 -46.34 0.66
CA LYS A 148 67.56 -45.57 1.93
C LYS A 148 67.15 -44.07 1.69
N PRO A 149 67.07 -43.19 2.72
CA PRO A 149 66.56 -41.80 2.61
C PRO A 149 67.66 -40.71 2.59
N VAL A 150 67.27 -39.42 2.48
CA VAL A 150 67.76 -38.19 3.22
C VAL A 150 67.47 -36.90 2.42
N ALA A 151 67.36 -35.76 3.14
CA ALA A 151 67.07 -34.41 2.63
C ALA A 151 68.34 -33.57 2.33
N GLN A 152 68.13 -32.36 1.78
CA GLN A 152 69.06 -31.21 1.69
C GLN A 152 70.40 -31.40 0.93
N GLU A 153 70.67 -30.50 -0.03
CA GLU A 153 71.73 -29.48 0.20
C GLU A 153 71.55 -28.21 -0.64
N ASN A 154 72.23 -27.14 -0.22
CA ASN A 154 72.23 -25.81 -0.84
C ASN A 154 73.24 -25.71 -2.01
N LYS A 155 73.05 -24.72 -2.89
CA LYS A 155 74.09 -23.67 -3.03
C LYS A 155 73.60 -22.35 -3.62
N ARG A 156 74.09 -21.28 -2.99
CA ARG A 156 73.85 -19.88 -3.31
C ARG A 156 74.87 -19.38 -4.34
N PHE A 157 74.39 -18.53 -5.27
CA PHE A 157 74.69 -17.08 -5.37
C PHE A 157 75.13 -16.55 -6.75
N ARG A 158 74.74 -15.28 -7.01
CA ARG A 158 75.05 -14.42 -8.18
C ARG A 158 74.34 -14.83 -9.49
N GLY A 159 73.80 -13.91 -10.30
CA GLY A 159 73.66 -12.46 -10.11
C GLY A 159 73.10 -11.79 -11.39
N ARG A 160 72.29 -10.74 -11.24
CA ARG A 160 71.74 -9.95 -12.37
C ARG A 160 72.86 -9.09 -12.99
N ALA A 161 73.06 -9.13 -14.31
CA ALA A 161 73.57 -7.99 -15.09
C ALA A 161 73.56 -8.21 -16.63
N SER A 162 72.65 -7.50 -17.32
CA SER A 162 72.89 -6.73 -18.56
C SER A 162 73.32 -7.40 -19.90
N LEU A 163 72.90 -6.71 -20.98
CA LEU A 163 73.28 -6.86 -22.40
C LEU A 163 72.68 -8.10 -23.11
N LYS A 164 72.07 -8.00 -24.30
CA LYS A 164 72.15 -6.96 -25.34
C LYS A 164 70.84 -6.84 -26.15
N ARG A 165 70.42 -5.61 -26.49
CA ARG A 165 69.41 -5.34 -27.55
C ARG A 165 69.93 -5.82 -28.91
N LYS A 166 69.08 -6.44 -29.75
CA LYS A 166 68.70 -5.89 -31.08
C LYS A 166 67.66 -6.74 -31.82
N ASN A 167 66.77 -6.01 -32.51
CA ASN A 167 65.86 -6.39 -33.61
C ASN A 167 64.78 -7.46 -33.30
N ARG A 168 63.47 -7.31 -33.55
CA ARG A 168 62.58 -6.45 -34.39
C ARG A 168 61.90 -7.31 -35.46
N ASN A 169 60.56 -7.14 -35.54
CA ASN A 169 59.58 -7.79 -36.41
C ASN A 169 59.33 -9.27 -36.04
N GLN A 170 58.17 -9.56 -35.45
CA GLN A 170 56.81 -9.63 -36.03
C GLN A 170 56.58 -11.00 -36.64
N ASP A 171 55.78 -11.81 -35.94
CA ASP A 171 54.70 -12.52 -36.62
C ASP A 171 53.45 -12.56 -35.73
N LYS A 172 52.28 -12.64 -36.35
CA LYS A 172 50.97 -12.58 -35.66
C LYS A 172 50.51 -13.98 -35.26
N GLY A 173 50.73 -14.36 -34.00
CA GLY A 173 49.95 -15.43 -33.38
C GLY A 173 48.59 -14.90 -32.92
N VAL A 174 47.50 -15.45 -33.45
CA VAL A 174 46.17 -15.28 -32.84
C VAL A 174 46.23 -15.89 -31.45
N LYS A 175 45.96 -15.08 -30.41
CA LYS A 175 45.71 -15.64 -29.09
C LYS A 175 44.32 -16.28 -29.11
N GLU A 176 44.27 -17.59 -28.87
CA GLU A 176 43.04 -18.23 -28.41
C GLU A 176 42.57 -17.49 -27.16
N LYS A 177 41.28 -17.12 -27.11
CA LYS A 177 40.71 -16.46 -25.94
C LYS A 177 40.59 -17.50 -24.83
N GLU A 178 41.10 -17.18 -23.65
CA GLU A 178 40.85 -18.01 -22.47
C GLU A 178 39.36 -17.92 -22.12
N THR A 179 38.66 -19.05 -22.15
CA THR A 179 37.30 -19.18 -21.64
C THR A 179 37.33 -19.28 -20.11
N ILE A 180 36.44 -18.55 -19.45
CA ILE A 180 36.25 -18.60 -18.01
C ILE A 180 34.79 -18.92 -17.72
N PHE A 181 34.57 -19.79 -16.74
CA PHE A 181 33.25 -20.15 -16.26
C PHE A 181 32.90 -19.32 -15.02
N ILE A 182 31.65 -18.87 -14.93
CA ILE A 182 31.09 -18.11 -13.82
C ILE A 182 29.68 -18.65 -13.51
N PRO A 183 29.25 -18.71 -12.23
CA PRO A 183 27.88 -19.11 -11.88
C PRO A 183 26.82 -18.19 -12.48
N GLU A 184 25.64 -18.77 -12.71
CA GLU A 184 24.52 -18.14 -13.39
C GLU A 184 23.79 -17.10 -12.52
N GLY A 185 24.05 -15.80 -12.76
CA GLY A 185 23.39 -14.70 -12.06
C GLY A 185 24.23 -13.42 -11.97
N PRO A 186 23.79 -12.42 -11.19
CA PRO A 186 24.51 -11.15 -11.04
C PRO A 186 25.90 -11.33 -10.43
N VAL A 187 26.94 -10.92 -11.16
CA VAL A 187 28.34 -11.18 -10.81
C VAL A 187 28.93 -9.95 -10.12
N SER A 188 29.49 -10.08 -8.92
CA SER A 188 30.19 -8.97 -8.27
C SER A 188 31.39 -8.52 -9.09
N VAL A 189 31.64 -7.21 -9.23
CA VAL A 189 32.81 -6.69 -9.94
C VAL A 189 34.11 -7.25 -9.35
N GLY A 190 34.14 -7.49 -8.04
CA GLY A 190 35.23 -8.17 -7.34
C GLY A 190 35.44 -9.63 -7.77
N THR A 191 34.37 -10.42 -7.89
CA THR A 191 34.46 -11.82 -8.35
C THR A 191 34.82 -11.87 -9.83
N LEU A 192 34.21 -11.04 -10.68
CA LEU A 192 34.58 -10.93 -12.09
C LEU A 192 36.05 -10.53 -12.26
N SER A 193 36.55 -9.56 -11.49
CA SER A 193 37.97 -9.16 -11.59
C SER A 193 38.94 -10.29 -11.20
N SER A 194 38.55 -11.10 -10.22
CA SER A 194 39.31 -12.28 -9.78
C SER A 194 39.32 -13.36 -10.87
N SER A 195 38.15 -13.64 -11.47
CA SER A 195 38.01 -14.58 -12.59
C SER A 195 38.77 -14.12 -13.85
N LEU A 196 38.79 -12.82 -14.15
CA LEU A 196 39.53 -12.26 -15.28
C LEU A 196 41.06 -12.22 -15.07
N ASP A 197 41.56 -12.41 -13.84
CA ASP A 197 42.96 -12.15 -13.45
C ASP A 197 43.39 -10.69 -13.72
N VAL A 198 42.47 -9.75 -13.45
CA VAL A 198 42.68 -8.30 -13.62
C VAL A 198 42.44 -7.61 -12.27
N LYS A 199 43.20 -6.55 -11.97
CA LYS A 199 43.01 -5.79 -10.74
C LYS A 199 41.64 -5.12 -10.77
N GLY A 200 40.76 -5.41 -9.81
CA GLY A 200 39.41 -4.87 -9.77
C GLY A 200 39.26 -3.33 -9.93
N PRO A 201 40.19 -2.47 -9.47
CA PRO A 201 40.16 -1.04 -9.81
C PRO A 201 40.28 -0.72 -11.31
N GLU A 202 40.91 -1.57 -12.11
CA GLU A 202 41.01 -1.44 -13.58
C GLU A 202 39.68 -1.84 -14.25
N VAL A 203 38.99 -2.85 -13.70
CA VAL A 203 37.64 -3.27 -14.14
C VAL A 203 36.59 -2.20 -13.81
N VAL A 204 36.61 -1.67 -12.58
CA VAL A 204 35.76 -0.53 -12.17
C VAL A 204 36.02 0.69 -13.07
N LYS A 205 37.29 1.01 -13.33
CA LYS A 205 37.65 2.13 -14.23
C LYS A 205 37.13 1.90 -15.65
N TYR A 206 37.15 0.66 -16.15
CA TYR A 206 36.61 0.32 -17.47
C TYR A 206 35.09 0.56 -17.53
N LEU A 207 34.35 0.01 -16.56
CA LEU A 207 32.90 0.18 -16.42
C LEU A 207 32.50 1.67 -16.35
N MET A 208 33.18 2.45 -15.50
CA MET A 208 32.92 3.89 -15.34
C MET A 208 33.28 4.71 -16.59
N MET A 209 34.44 4.48 -17.21
CA MET A 209 34.95 5.36 -18.28
C MET A 209 34.52 4.97 -19.69
N GLN A 210 34.19 3.70 -19.96
CA GLN A 210 33.81 3.23 -21.29
C GLN A 210 32.34 2.86 -21.41
N MET A 211 31.73 2.33 -20.34
CA MET A 211 30.31 1.96 -20.34
C MET A 211 29.42 2.97 -19.59
N GLY A 212 30.02 3.97 -18.92
CA GLY A 212 29.29 4.97 -18.14
C GLY A 212 28.68 4.45 -16.83
N ILE A 213 28.99 3.21 -16.44
CA ILE A 213 28.38 2.54 -15.29
C ILE A 213 29.20 2.89 -14.04
N LEU A 214 28.62 3.71 -13.17
CA LEU A 214 29.18 4.02 -11.84
C LEU A 214 28.97 2.81 -10.93
N CYS A 215 30.01 1.99 -10.74
CA CYS A 215 29.97 0.80 -9.91
C CYS A 215 31.10 0.73 -8.87
N SER A 216 30.84 0.06 -7.74
CA SER A 216 31.87 -0.26 -6.74
C SER A 216 32.37 -1.71 -6.86
N LEU A 217 33.52 -2.03 -6.26
CA LEU A 217 34.11 -3.38 -6.24
C LEU A 217 33.17 -4.47 -5.69
N THR A 218 32.25 -4.12 -4.80
CA THR A 218 31.31 -5.04 -4.16
C THR A 218 29.97 -5.15 -4.90
N GLN A 219 29.66 -4.19 -5.78
CA GLN A 219 28.40 -4.17 -6.54
C GLN A 219 28.38 -5.30 -7.58
N THR A 220 27.20 -5.85 -7.81
CA THR A 220 26.93 -6.85 -8.85
C THR A 220 26.61 -6.18 -10.17
N ILE A 221 27.02 -6.79 -11.27
CA ILE A 221 26.65 -6.42 -12.64
C ILE A 221 25.98 -7.60 -13.34
N ASP A 222 25.16 -7.29 -14.34
CA ASP A 222 24.47 -8.24 -15.19
C ASP A 222 25.45 -9.04 -16.08
N PHE A 223 25.02 -10.21 -16.52
CA PHE A 223 25.84 -11.11 -17.34
C PHE A 223 26.20 -10.52 -18.73
N PRO A 224 25.29 -9.85 -19.48
CA PRO A 224 25.65 -9.17 -20.73
C PRO A 224 26.75 -8.10 -20.58
N THR A 225 26.68 -7.25 -19.54
CA THR A 225 27.73 -6.28 -19.23
C THR A 225 29.02 -6.99 -18.83
N ALA A 226 28.95 -8.02 -17.97
CA ALA A 226 30.12 -8.82 -17.58
C ALA A 226 30.81 -9.49 -18.79
N ARG A 227 30.04 -10.02 -19.75
CA ARG A 227 30.52 -10.59 -21.01
C ARG A 227 31.23 -9.54 -21.86
N THR A 228 30.66 -8.34 -21.97
CA THR A 228 31.26 -7.23 -22.72
C THR A 228 32.59 -6.79 -22.10
N VAL A 229 32.65 -6.67 -20.77
CA VAL A 229 33.88 -6.38 -20.01
C VAL A 229 34.93 -7.47 -20.22
N ALA A 230 34.55 -8.75 -20.11
CA ALA A 230 35.47 -9.87 -20.32
C ALA A 230 36.08 -9.87 -21.73
N VAL A 231 35.26 -9.64 -22.76
CA VAL A 231 35.72 -9.52 -24.16
C VAL A 231 36.69 -8.36 -24.34
N ALA A 232 36.45 -7.21 -23.68
CA ALA A 232 37.37 -6.07 -23.70
C ALA A 232 38.72 -6.36 -23.01
N PHE A 233 38.74 -7.22 -21.98
CA PHE A 233 39.96 -7.75 -21.35
C PHE A 233 40.53 -8.99 -22.06
N GLY A 234 39.95 -9.40 -23.20
CA GLY A 234 40.48 -10.45 -24.09
C GLY A 234 40.14 -11.88 -23.70
N LYS A 235 39.14 -12.08 -22.84
CA LYS A 235 38.64 -13.39 -22.38
C LYS A 235 37.18 -13.60 -22.76
N GLU A 236 36.69 -14.82 -22.67
CA GLU A 236 35.32 -15.18 -23.03
C GLU A 236 34.61 -15.82 -21.84
N LEU A 237 33.39 -15.37 -21.53
CA LEU A 237 32.60 -15.93 -20.43
C LEU A 237 31.63 -16.98 -20.93
N LYS A 238 31.62 -18.12 -20.24
CA LYS A 238 30.56 -19.14 -20.28
C LYS A 238 29.99 -19.33 -18.87
N VAL A 239 28.80 -19.92 -18.79
CA VAL A 239 28.13 -20.22 -17.52
C VAL A 239 28.57 -21.61 -17.03
N GLU A 240 28.73 -21.81 -15.72
CA GLU A 240 28.84 -23.15 -15.13
C GLU A 240 27.47 -23.86 -15.16
N GLY A 241 27.26 -24.79 -16.09
CA GLY A 241 26.02 -25.55 -16.26
C GLY A 241 25.60 -25.79 -17.71
N ASP A 242 26.16 -25.03 -18.65
CA ASP A 242 25.96 -25.12 -20.11
C ASP A 242 26.68 -26.35 -20.71
N ASP A 243 26.20 -27.55 -20.36
CA ASP A 243 26.68 -28.85 -20.86
C ASP A 243 25.96 -29.28 -22.16
N GLY A 244 25.74 -28.35 -23.09
CA GLY A 244 25.65 -28.66 -24.53
C GLY A 244 24.44 -29.46 -25.01
N GLU A 245 23.25 -29.19 -24.46
CA GLU A 245 22.03 -29.31 -25.27
C GLU A 245 21.76 -27.92 -25.86
N GLU A 246 21.88 -27.81 -27.18
CA GLU A 246 21.45 -26.63 -27.94
C GLU A 246 19.91 -26.60 -27.87
N GLU A 247 19.35 -26.05 -26.79
CA GLU A 247 18.00 -25.49 -26.86
C GLU A 247 18.08 -24.40 -27.94
N GLU A 248 17.28 -24.58 -29.00
CA GLU A 248 17.27 -23.67 -30.14
C GLU A 248 16.92 -22.28 -29.61
N ASP A 249 17.81 -21.29 -29.85
CA ASP A 249 17.56 -19.88 -29.55
C ASP A 249 16.38 -19.41 -30.41
N ASP A 250 15.15 -19.66 -29.94
CA ASP A 250 13.92 -18.99 -30.38
C ASP A 250 13.97 -17.53 -29.88
N ASP A 251 14.94 -16.79 -30.43
CA ASP A 251 15.01 -15.33 -30.45
C ASP A 251 13.86 -14.76 -31.32
N GLU A 252 12.61 -15.11 -30.99
CA GLU A 252 11.49 -14.26 -31.35
C GLU A 252 11.55 -13.00 -30.48
N GLU A 253 12.12 -11.93 -31.02
CA GLU A 253 11.79 -10.55 -30.65
C GLU A 253 10.31 -10.26 -30.99
N THR A 254 9.38 -10.97 -30.35
CA THR A 254 7.95 -10.65 -30.34
C THR A 254 7.63 -9.69 -29.19
N SER A 255 6.62 -8.86 -29.41
CA SER A 255 6.31 -7.66 -28.62
C SER A 255 6.02 -7.92 -27.14
N ASP A 256 6.11 -6.85 -26.32
CA ASP A 256 5.76 -6.77 -24.88
C ASP A 256 4.31 -7.17 -24.48
N THR A 257 3.59 -7.89 -25.34
CA THR A 257 2.40 -8.65 -24.99
C THR A 257 2.77 -9.84 -24.12
N GLN A 258 2.09 -9.95 -22.97
CA GLN A 258 2.25 -10.99 -21.95
C GLN A 258 2.22 -12.41 -22.56
N ASP A 259 3.39 -12.97 -22.88
CA ASP A 259 3.51 -14.39 -23.16
C ASP A 259 3.62 -15.16 -21.84
N ASP A 260 2.59 -15.93 -21.54
CA ASP A 260 2.42 -16.59 -20.24
C ASP A 260 3.33 -17.83 -20.09
N GLY A 261 4.09 -18.20 -21.14
CA GLY A 261 4.95 -19.40 -21.16
C GLY A 261 4.19 -20.70 -21.35
N PHE A 262 2.86 -20.60 -21.49
CA PHE A 262 1.99 -21.61 -22.06
C PHE A 262 1.41 -21.00 -23.34
N ALA A 263 1.64 -21.64 -24.49
CA ALA A 263 0.94 -21.27 -25.70
C ALA A 263 -0.56 -21.26 -25.41
N MET A 264 -1.22 -20.12 -25.65
CA MET A 264 -2.68 -20.04 -25.53
C MET A 264 -3.31 -20.80 -26.69
N ASP A 265 -3.37 -22.13 -26.56
CA ASP A 265 -4.14 -22.98 -27.46
C ASP A 265 -5.54 -22.39 -27.58
N MET A 266 -5.84 -21.90 -28.79
CA MET A 266 -7.15 -21.37 -29.10
C MET A 266 -8.16 -22.49 -28.96
N ASP A 267 -9.15 -22.29 -28.08
CA ASP A 267 -10.20 -23.25 -27.84
C ASP A 267 -10.88 -23.61 -29.16
N ASP A 268 -11.03 -24.92 -29.41
CA ASP A 268 -11.77 -25.41 -30.57
C ASP A 268 -13.20 -24.84 -30.49
N PRO A 269 -13.71 -24.16 -31.53
CA PRO A 269 -15.06 -23.59 -31.54
C PRO A 269 -16.17 -24.56 -31.13
N ASP A 270 -15.99 -25.87 -31.35
CA ASP A 270 -16.96 -26.90 -30.98
C ASP A 270 -16.94 -27.24 -29.47
N THR A 271 -15.91 -26.82 -28.72
CA THR A 271 -15.77 -26.99 -27.26
C THR A 271 -16.23 -25.79 -26.43
N LEU A 272 -16.66 -24.71 -27.09
CA LEU A 272 -17.06 -23.46 -26.46
C LEU A 272 -18.53 -23.48 -26.03
N GLU A 273 -18.78 -23.62 -24.72
CA GLU A 273 -20.13 -23.55 -24.15
C GLU A 273 -20.48 -22.11 -23.69
N PRO A 274 -21.77 -21.72 -23.69
CA PRO A 274 -22.20 -20.43 -23.15
C PRO A 274 -21.87 -20.30 -21.66
N ARG A 275 -21.40 -19.11 -21.23
CA ARG A 275 -21.15 -18.81 -19.81
C ARG A 275 -21.94 -17.58 -19.35
N GLY A 276 -22.19 -17.50 -18.04
CA GLY A 276 -22.80 -16.32 -17.42
C GLY A 276 -21.89 -15.09 -17.50
N PRO A 277 -22.42 -13.87 -17.65
CA PRO A 277 -21.61 -12.65 -17.70
C PRO A 277 -20.97 -12.33 -16.34
N VAL A 278 -19.76 -11.78 -16.39
CA VAL A 278 -19.10 -11.14 -15.25
C VAL A 278 -19.23 -9.62 -15.41
N VAL A 279 -19.73 -8.95 -14.38
CA VAL A 279 -20.18 -7.57 -14.43
C VAL A 279 -19.55 -6.76 -13.31
N THR A 280 -18.88 -5.65 -13.62
CA THR A 280 -18.36 -4.73 -12.59
C THR A 280 -19.30 -3.56 -12.39
N ILE A 281 -19.44 -3.09 -11.14
CA ILE A 281 -20.27 -1.92 -10.83
C ILE A 281 -19.36 -0.74 -10.45
N MET A 282 -19.52 0.36 -11.19
CA MET A 282 -18.72 1.58 -11.08
C MET A 282 -19.57 2.85 -10.97
N GLY A 283 -18.92 3.99 -10.66
CA GLY A 283 -19.57 5.28 -10.47
C GLY A 283 -19.06 6.01 -9.21
N HIS A 284 -19.60 7.20 -8.97
CA HIS A 284 -19.19 8.08 -7.86
C HIS A 284 -19.46 7.50 -6.46
N VAL A 285 -18.89 8.13 -5.43
CA VAL A 285 -19.23 7.90 -4.02
C VAL A 285 -20.70 8.29 -3.79
N ASP A 286 -21.37 7.69 -2.81
CA ASP A 286 -22.79 7.94 -2.48
C ASP A 286 -23.83 7.76 -3.61
N HIS A 287 -23.44 7.31 -4.81
CA HIS A 287 -24.36 6.90 -5.87
C HIS A 287 -25.08 5.57 -5.56
N GLY A 288 -24.72 4.91 -4.46
CA GLY A 288 -25.39 3.71 -3.96
C GLY A 288 -25.03 2.43 -4.70
N LYS A 289 -23.77 2.30 -5.17
CA LYS A 289 -23.24 1.06 -5.80
C LYS A 289 -23.42 -0.16 -4.91
N THR A 290 -22.83 -0.13 -3.71
CA THR A 290 -22.94 -1.20 -2.71
C THR A 290 -24.38 -1.45 -2.30
N SER A 291 -25.19 -0.39 -2.17
CA SER A 291 -26.62 -0.52 -1.87
C SER A 291 -27.41 -1.22 -2.99
N LEU A 292 -27.06 -0.97 -4.26
CA LEU A 292 -27.65 -1.64 -5.42
C LEU A 292 -27.24 -3.12 -5.44
N LEU A 293 -25.95 -3.40 -5.21
CA LEU A 293 -25.39 -4.74 -5.10
C LEU A 293 -26.04 -5.55 -3.96
N ASP A 294 -26.21 -4.95 -2.78
CA ASP A 294 -26.93 -5.53 -1.64
C ASP A 294 -28.42 -5.78 -1.95
N ALA A 295 -29.08 -4.85 -2.63
CA ALA A 295 -30.46 -5.00 -3.04
C ALA A 295 -30.66 -6.19 -3.99
N ILE A 296 -29.75 -6.35 -4.98
CA ILE A 296 -29.69 -7.48 -5.92
C ILE A 296 -29.37 -8.80 -5.20
N ARG A 297 -28.38 -8.80 -4.29
CA ARG A 297 -27.94 -9.98 -3.52
C ARG A 297 -28.94 -10.42 -2.43
N GLN A 298 -29.91 -9.56 -2.11
CA GLN A 298 -30.81 -9.72 -0.96
C GLN A 298 -30.07 -9.80 0.39
N ALA A 299 -28.92 -9.13 0.49
CA ALA A 299 -28.08 -9.05 1.68
C ALA A 299 -28.00 -7.61 2.20
N ASP A 300 -27.32 -7.43 3.34
CA ASP A 300 -27.02 -6.13 3.93
C ASP A 300 -25.56 -6.17 4.44
N VAL A 301 -24.64 -5.70 3.60
CA VAL A 301 -23.21 -5.55 3.90
C VAL A 301 -22.86 -4.08 4.16
N VAL A 302 -23.57 -3.12 3.55
CA VAL A 302 -23.39 -1.68 3.81
C VAL A 302 -23.49 -1.35 5.31
N SER A 303 -24.38 -2.02 6.07
CA SER A 303 -24.47 -1.80 7.53
C SER A 303 -23.34 -2.43 8.35
N GLY A 304 -22.59 -3.38 7.77
CA GLY A 304 -21.47 -4.07 8.41
C GLY A 304 -20.09 -3.49 8.07
N GLU A 305 -19.95 -2.77 6.96
CA GLU A 305 -18.68 -2.16 6.53
C GLU A 305 -18.32 -0.93 7.38
N ALA A 306 -17.04 -0.82 7.75
CA ALA A 306 -16.53 0.33 8.49
C ALA A 306 -16.67 1.62 7.65
N GLY A 307 -17.29 2.64 8.23
CA GLY A 307 -17.61 3.89 7.52
C GLY A 307 -18.81 3.81 6.57
N GLY A 308 -19.45 2.65 6.40
CA GLY A 308 -20.59 2.47 5.48
C GLY A 308 -20.22 2.57 3.99
N ILE A 309 -18.94 2.30 3.67
CA ILE A 309 -18.39 2.34 2.31
C ILE A 309 -17.61 1.05 2.01
N THR A 310 -17.64 0.63 0.74
CA THR A 310 -16.87 -0.51 0.26
C THR A 310 -15.42 -0.13 0.00
N GLN A 311 -14.50 -0.92 0.57
CA GLN A 311 -13.05 -0.66 0.59
C GLN A 311 -12.21 -1.83 0.03
N HIS A 312 -12.87 -2.94 -0.30
CA HIS A 312 -12.29 -4.18 -0.82
C HIS A 312 -13.00 -4.54 -2.14
N ILE A 313 -12.36 -5.31 -3.01
CA ILE A 313 -13.05 -5.83 -4.22
C ILE A 313 -13.78 -7.12 -3.85
N GLY A 314 -15.10 -7.04 -3.77
CA GLY A 314 -15.97 -8.20 -3.60
C GLY A 314 -16.31 -8.87 -4.93
N ALA A 315 -16.25 -10.19 -5.01
CA ALA A 315 -16.74 -10.97 -6.16
C ALA A 315 -17.80 -11.97 -5.69
N TYR A 316 -18.99 -11.97 -6.31
CA TYR A 316 -20.11 -12.82 -5.87
C TYR A 316 -21.07 -13.18 -7.01
N SER A 317 -21.81 -14.29 -6.87
CA SER A 317 -22.71 -14.78 -7.94
C SER A 317 -24.18 -14.76 -7.54
N VAL A 318 -25.00 -14.20 -8.43
CA VAL A 318 -26.46 -14.09 -8.30
C VAL A 318 -27.13 -14.93 -9.40
N MET A 319 -28.27 -15.51 -9.08
CA MET A 319 -29.11 -16.22 -10.04
C MET A 319 -30.29 -15.32 -10.41
N THR A 320 -30.53 -15.11 -11.71
CA THR A 320 -31.67 -14.32 -12.22
C THR A 320 -32.98 -15.07 -11.98
N ALA A 321 -34.12 -14.39 -12.09
CA ALA A 321 -35.45 -15.01 -12.04
C ALA A 321 -35.66 -16.08 -13.14
N ARG A 322 -34.87 -16.03 -14.23
CA ARG A 322 -34.88 -17.00 -15.34
C ARG A 322 -33.98 -18.22 -15.09
N GLY A 323 -33.14 -18.20 -14.05
CA GLY A 323 -32.20 -19.27 -13.69
C GLY A 323 -30.76 -19.06 -14.15
N ASP A 324 -30.49 -18.00 -14.91
CA ASP A 324 -29.16 -17.65 -15.40
C ASP A 324 -28.25 -17.17 -14.27
N LYS A 325 -26.93 -17.33 -14.40
CA LYS A 325 -25.96 -16.84 -13.40
C LYS A 325 -25.30 -15.56 -13.89
N VAL A 326 -25.27 -14.55 -13.03
CA VAL A 326 -24.50 -13.30 -13.23
C VAL A 326 -23.53 -13.16 -12.07
N THR A 327 -22.26 -12.92 -12.38
CA THR A 327 -21.24 -12.67 -11.35
C THR A 327 -20.93 -11.18 -11.29
N PHE A 328 -21.02 -10.60 -10.09
CA PHE A 328 -20.76 -9.19 -9.84
C PHE A 328 -19.39 -8.99 -9.19
N ILE A 329 -18.68 -7.97 -9.66
CA ILE A 329 -17.47 -7.41 -9.06
C ILE A 329 -17.82 -6.02 -8.49
N ASP A 330 -17.72 -5.86 -7.17
CA ASP A 330 -17.87 -4.56 -6.50
C ASP A 330 -16.55 -3.80 -6.51
N THR A 331 -16.56 -2.52 -6.88
CA THR A 331 -15.35 -1.67 -6.91
C THR A 331 -15.49 -0.42 -6.04
N PRO A 332 -14.50 -0.12 -5.18
CA PRO A 332 -14.51 1.09 -4.36
C PRO A 332 -14.60 2.40 -5.17
N GLY A 333 -15.45 3.32 -4.70
CA GLY A 333 -15.79 4.56 -5.41
C GLY A 333 -14.85 5.75 -5.24
N HIS A 334 -13.88 5.67 -4.32
CA HIS A 334 -13.01 6.79 -3.97
C HIS A 334 -11.81 6.87 -4.94
N ALA A 335 -11.38 8.10 -5.26
CA ALA A 335 -10.22 8.42 -6.10
C ALA A 335 -8.96 7.59 -5.81
N ALA A 336 -8.65 7.29 -4.53
CA ALA A 336 -7.50 6.47 -4.12
C ALA A 336 -7.51 5.03 -4.67
N PHE A 337 -8.66 4.55 -5.15
CA PHE A 337 -8.86 3.20 -5.69
C PHE A 337 -9.03 3.19 -7.22
N SER A 338 -8.34 4.08 -7.94
CA SER A 338 -8.35 4.12 -9.41
C SER A 338 -7.83 2.80 -10.03
N GLU A 339 -6.72 2.28 -9.50
CA GLU A 339 -6.12 1.00 -9.94
C GLU A 339 -7.08 -0.18 -9.72
N MET A 340 -7.82 -0.20 -8.61
CA MET A 340 -8.88 -1.20 -8.37
C MET A 340 -10.02 -1.11 -9.39
N ARG A 341 -10.43 0.10 -9.80
CA ARG A 341 -11.43 0.28 -10.85
C ARG A 341 -10.92 -0.25 -12.18
N GLN A 342 -9.68 0.08 -12.58
CA GLN A 342 -9.11 -0.44 -13.82
C GLN A 342 -9.07 -1.97 -13.83
N ARG A 343 -8.48 -2.57 -12.78
CA ARG A 343 -8.47 -4.02 -12.56
C ARG A 343 -9.88 -4.61 -12.69
N GLY A 344 -10.87 -4.01 -12.04
CA GLY A 344 -12.27 -4.43 -12.12
C GLY A 344 -12.90 -4.31 -13.52
N ALA A 345 -12.50 -3.36 -14.36
CA ALA A 345 -12.93 -3.30 -15.76
C ALA A 345 -12.25 -4.39 -16.60
N ASP A 346 -10.94 -4.60 -16.41
CA ASP A 346 -10.15 -5.51 -17.24
C ASP A 346 -10.66 -6.97 -17.13
N VAL A 347 -10.95 -7.45 -15.92
CA VAL A 347 -11.40 -8.85 -15.69
C VAL A 347 -12.89 -9.09 -15.97
N THR A 348 -13.70 -8.07 -16.27
CA THR A 348 -15.16 -8.23 -16.48
C THR A 348 -15.56 -8.17 -17.94
N ASP A 349 -16.77 -8.65 -18.26
CA ASP A 349 -17.34 -8.63 -19.61
C ASP A 349 -18.13 -7.33 -19.86
N ILE A 350 -18.80 -6.81 -18.82
CA ILE A 350 -19.73 -5.66 -18.89
C ILE A 350 -19.50 -4.73 -17.68
N VAL A 351 -19.61 -3.41 -17.90
CA VAL A 351 -19.53 -2.40 -16.83
C VAL A 351 -20.91 -1.77 -16.58
N ILE A 352 -21.41 -1.79 -15.35
CA ILE A 352 -22.58 -0.98 -14.95
C ILE A 352 -22.09 0.35 -14.37
N LEU A 353 -22.48 1.45 -14.99
CA LEU A 353 -22.22 2.81 -14.51
C LEU A 353 -23.41 3.33 -13.69
N VAL A 354 -23.25 3.42 -12.38
CA VAL A 354 -24.30 3.86 -11.45
C VAL A 354 -24.29 5.38 -11.27
N LEU A 355 -25.42 6.00 -11.60
CA LEU A 355 -25.64 7.44 -11.56
C LEU A 355 -26.78 7.75 -10.61
N ALA A 356 -26.57 8.68 -9.68
CA ALA A 356 -27.66 9.13 -8.83
C ALA A 356 -28.54 10.14 -9.60
N ALA A 357 -29.83 9.83 -9.78
CA ALA A 357 -30.77 10.67 -10.50
C ALA A 357 -30.99 12.06 -9.87
N ASP A 358 -30.62 12.24 -8.59
CA ASP A 358 -30.64 13.52 -7.88
C ASP A 358 -29.36 14.35 -8.05
N ASP A 359 -28.20 13.74 -8.38
CA ASP A 359 -26.89 14.40 -8.31
C ASP A 359 -26.16 14.53 -9.67
N GLY A 360 -26.44 13.63 -10.62
CA GLY A 360 -25.92 13.69 -12.00
C GLY A 360 -24.49 13.18 -12.18
N VAL A 361 -23.79 13.70 -13.20
CA VAL A 361 -22.42 13.25 -13.55
C VAL A 361 -21.35 13.97 -12.71
N LYS A 362 -20.38 13.23 -12.15
CA LYS A 362 -19.26 13.73 -11.34
C LYS A 362 -17.90 13.27 -11.88
N ASN A 363 -16.80 13.84 -11.39
CA ASN A 363 -15.44 13.50 -11.82
C ASN A 363 -15.13 11.99 -11.72
N GLN A 364 -15.51 11.33 -10.63
CA GLN A 364 -15.29 9.88 -10.45
C GLN A 364 -16.16 9.02 -11.39
N THR A 365 -17.27 9.57 -11.91
CA THR A 365 -18.03 8.95 -13.01
C THR A 365 -17.23 8.99 -14.30
N ILE A 366 -16.55 10.11 -14.58
CA ILE A 366 -15.69 10.27 -15.77
C ILE A 366 -14.48 9.32 -15.67
N GLU A 367 -13.87 9.18 -14.49
CA GLU A 367 -12.82 8.18 -14.24
C GLU A 367 -13.30 6.75 -14.49
N ALA A 368 -14.47 6.38 -13.97
CA ALA A 368 -15.09 5.07 -14.21
C ALA A 368 -15.37 4.80 -15.70
N LEU A 369 -15.89 5.80 -16.41
CA LEU A 369 -16.11 5.74 -17.86
C LEU A 369 -14.79 5.56 -18.63
N ASN A 370 -13.74 6.28 -18.22
CA ASN A 370 -12.42 6.14 -18.85
C ASN A 370 -11.82 4.75 -18.61
N ALA A 371 -12.01 4.16 -17.42
CA ALA A 371 -11.57 2.79 -17.14
C ALA A 371 -12.30 1.76 -18.02
N ALA A 372 -13.62 1.88 -18.15
CA ALA A 372 -14.43 1.03 -19.04
C ALA A 372 -13.99 1.14 -20.51
N ARG A 373 -13.72 2.37 -20.98
CA ARG A 373 -13.23 2.65 -22.34
C ARG A 373 -11.82 2.11 -22.58
N GLN A 374 -10.92 2.21 -21.60
CA GLN A 374 -9.55 1.66 -21.69
C GLN A 374 -9.58 0.12 -21.74
N ALA A 375 -10.44 -0.51 -20.97
CA ALA A 375 -10.65 -1.96 -20.98
C ALA A 375 -11.48 -2.45 -22.21
N GLY A 376 -12.02 -1.54 -23.03
CA GLY A 376 -12.82 -1.87 -24.21
C GLY A 376 -14.15 -2.57 -23.91
N LYS A 377 -14.73 -2.40 -22.71
CA LYS A 377 -15.94 -3.11 -22.27
C LYS A 377 -17.20 -2.29 -22.52
N PRO A 378 -18.33 -2.91 -22.94
CA PRO A 378 -19.60 -2.21 -23.07
C PRO A 378 -20.11 -1.73 -21.71
N VAL A 379 -20.77 -0.57 -21.73
CA VAL A 379 -21.30 0.11 -20.54
C VAL A 379 -22.82 0.07 -20.55
N ILE A 380 -23.41 -0.31 -19.42
CA ILE A 380 -24.84 -0.20 -19.13
C ILE A 380 -25.02 0.89 -18.07
N VAL A 381 -25.98 1.80 -18.24
CA VAL A 381 -26.23 2.89 -17.28
C VAL A 381 -27.35 2.51 -16.31
N ALA A 382 -27.09 2.63 -15.01
CA ALA A 382 -28.09 2.44 -13.96
C ALA A 382 -28.39 3.77 -13.25
N PHE A 383 -29.55 4.36 -13.54
CA PHE A 383 -30.03 5.57 -12.86
C PHE A 383 -30.63 5.19 -11.50
N ASN A 384 -29.88 5.37 -10.43
CA ASN A 384 -30.26 5.00 -9.07
C ASN A 384 -30.93 6.16 -8.31
N LYS A 385 -31.63 5.82 -7.22
CA LYS A 385 -32.36 6.72 -6.32
C LYS A 385 -33.61 7.37 -6.95
N CYS A 386 -34.24 6.72 -7.94
CA CYS A 386 -35.50 7.19 -8.53
C CYS A 386 -36.68 7.28 -7.54
N ASP A 387 -36.54 6.78 -6.30
CA ASP A 387 -37.51 6.97 -5.21
C ASP A 387 -37.50 8.39 -4.60
N LYS A 388 -36.49 9.22 -4.92
CA LYS A 388 -36.39 10.58 -4.38
C LYS A 388 -37.27 11.57 -5.14
N PRO A 389 -37.93 12.52 -4.45
CA PRO A 389 -38.77 13.54 -5.10
C PRO A 389 -37.99 14.57 -5.94
N GLY A 390 -36.65 14.54 -5.89
CA GLY A 390 -35.76 15.36 -6.72
C GLY A 390 -34.97 14.55 -7.75
N ALA A 391 -35.36 13.29 -8.02
CA ALA A 391 -34.78 12.50 -9.09
C ALA A 391 -35.25 13.01 -10.46
N ASP A 392 -34.32 13.24 -11.38
CA ASP A 392 -34.60 13.65 -12.76
C ASP A 392 -33.69 12.89 -13.73
N VAL A 393 -34.18 11.75 -14.22
CA VAL A 393 -33.45 10.88 -15.15
C VAL A 393 -33.21 11.57 -16.49
N ASN A 394 -34.16 12.36 -16.99
CA ASN A 394 -34.04 13.08 -18.26
C ASN A 394 -32.89 14.10 -18.22
N ARG A 395 -32.73 14.81 -17.11
CA ARG A 395 -31.59 15.72 -16.90
C ARG A 395 -30.27 14.96 -16.96
N VAL A 396 -30.13 13.87 -16.21
CA VAL A 396 -28.86 13.12 -16.15
C VAL A 396 -28.57 12.42 -17.49
N ALA A 397 -29.57 11.88 -18.17
CA ALA A 397 -29.45 11.37 -19.54
C ALA A 397 -28.94 12.43 -20.51
N THR A 398 -29.45 13.66 -20.42
CA THR A 398 -28.97 14.80 -21.23
C THR A 398 -27.51 15.14 -20.89
N GLU A 399 -27.12 15.15 -19.61
CA GLU A 399 -25.73 15.37 -19.18
C GLU A 399 -24.76 14.32 -19.76
N LEU A 400 -25.17 13.05 -19.85
CA LEU A 400 -24.35 11.96 -20.42
C LEU A 400 -24.02 12.16 -21.90
N THR A 401 -24.89 12.78 -22.68
CA THR A 401 -24.60 13.08 -24.10
C THR A 401 -23.36 13.95 -24.28
N GLY A 402 -23.06 14.82 -23.29
CA GLY A 402 -21.85 15.65 -23.27
C GLY A 402 -20.56 14.87 -23.03
N TYR A 403 -20.64 13.60 -22.62
CA TYR A 403 -19.51 12.69 -22.38
C TYR A 403 -19.40 11.59 -23.44
N ASP A 404 -20.12 11.72 -24.56
CA ASP A 404 -20.19 10.71 -25.63
C ASP A 404 -20.77 9.37 -25.12
N LEU A 405 -21.84 9.48 -24.31
CA LEU A 405 -22.69 8.39 -23.86
C LEU A 405 -24.14 8.68 -24.28
N LEU A 406 -24.59 8.11 -25.39
CA LEU A 406 -25.97 8.24 -25.88
C LEU A 406 -26.77 6.98 -25.52
N ILE A 407 -27.78 7.15 -24.65
CA ILE A 407 -28.65 6.06 -24.20
C ILE A 407 -29.71 5.68 -25.25
N GLU A 408 -30.27 4.47 -25.13
CA GLU A 408 -31.32 3.92 -25.98
C GLU A 408 -32.52 4.88 -26.16
N ASP A 409 -33.02 5.48 -25.08
CA ASP A 409 -34.16 6.42 -25.10
C ASP A 409 -33.90 7.69 -25.93
N LEU A 410 -32.63 8.03 -26.16
CA LEU A 410 -32.19 9.16 -26.99
C LEU A 410 -31.71 8.71 -28.39
N GLY A 411 -31.94 7.45 -28.75
CA GLY A 411 -31.57 6.85 -30.04
C GLY A 411 -30.11 6.39 -30.13
N GLY A 412 -29.47 6.12 -29.00
CA GLY A 412 -28.12 5.56 -28.93
C GLY A 412 -28.07 4.05 -28.68
N GLU A 413 -26.86 3.54 -28.46
CA GLU A 413 -26.58 2.10 -28.32
C GLU A 413 -26.46 1.65 -26.85
N ILE A 414 -26.36 2.59 -25.91
CA ILE A 414 -26.13 2.28 -24.49
C ILE A 414 -27.46 1.95 -23.80
N LEU A 415 -27.58 0.71 -23.32
CA LEU A 415 -28.71 0.28 -22.50
C LEU A 415 -28.73 1.05 -21.18
N SER A 416 -29.90 1.52 -20.77
CA SER A 416 -30.11 2.24 -19.51
C SER A 416 -31.30 1.71 -18.73
N ALA A 417 -31.19 1.61 -17.41
CA ALA A 417 -32.27 1.18 -16.51
C ALA A 417 -32.50 2.19 -15.37
N GLU A 418 -33.77 2.44 -15.03
CA GLU A 418 -34.15 3.22 -13.84
C GLU A 418 -34.30 2.29 -12.63
N VAL A 419 -33.55 2.56 -11.57
CA VAL A 419 -33.51 1.70 -10.38
C VAL A 419 -33.65 2.49 -9.08
N SER A 420 -34.12 1.81 -8.03
CA SER A 420 -33.86 2.25 -6.66
C SER A 420 -33.48 1.07 -5.80
N ALA A 421 -32.24 1.09 -5.33
CA ALA A 421 -31.72 0.15 -4.34
C ALA A 421 -32.57 0.09 -3.06
N LYS A 422 -33.26 1.19 -2.71
CA LYS A 422 -34.01 1.32 -1.45
C LYS A 422 -35.42 0.72 -1.52
N THR A 423 -36.15 0.97 -2.61
CA THR A 423 -37.47 0.35 -2.85
C THR A 423 -37.38 -1.00 -3.54
N LYS A 424 -36.18 -1.37 -4.03
CA LYS A 424 -35.88 -2.56 -4.84
C LYS A 424 -36.66 -2.60 -6.17
N SER A 425 -37.00 -1.44 -6.72
CA SER A 425 -37.63 -1.31 -8.04
C SER A 425 -36.58 -1.22 -9.15
N GLY A 426 -36.92 -1.78 -10.34
CA GLY A 426 -36.07 -1.75 -11.54
C GLY A 426 -34.91 -2.75 -11.56
N LEU A 427 -34.72 -3.53 -10.49
CA LEU A 427 -33.58 -4.47 -10.39
C LEU A 427 -33.68 -5.60 -11.43
N ASP A 428 -34.87 -6.15 -11.62
CA ASP A 428 -35.11 -7.22 -12.61
C ASP A 428 -34.87 -6.71 -14.03
N GLU A 429 -35.31 -5.49 -14.35
CA GLU A 429 -35.08 -4.83 -15.65
C GLU A 429 -33.59 -4.57 -15.92
N LEU A 430 -32.83 -4.14 -14.90
CA LEU A 430 -31.37 -4.01 -15.00
C LEU A 430 -30.70 -5.36 -15.27
N LEU A 431 -31.14 -6.43 -14.60
CA LEU A 431 -30.62 -7.80 -14.85
C LEU A 431 -31.00 -8.31 -16.24
N GLU A 432 -32.20 -8.02 -16.75
CA GLU A 432 -32.61 -8.34 -18.11
C GLU A 432 -31.75 -7.62 -19.15
N LYS A 433 -31.45 -6.32 -18.94
CA LYS A 433 -30.55 -5.53 -19.81
C LYS A 433 -29.10 -6.04 -19.77
N VAL A 434 -28.61 -6.49 -18.61
CA VAL A 434 -27.31 -7.19 -18.49
C VAL A 434 -27.29 -8.49 -19.30
N MET A 435 -28.35 -9.32 -19.20
CA MET A 435 -28.43 -10.56 -19.96
C MET A 435 -28.54 -10.32 -21.47
N LEU A 436 -29.32 -9.32 -21.90
CA LEU A 436 -29.40 -8.91 -23.31
C LEU A 436 -28.02 -8.50 -23.86
N GLN A 437 -27.25 -7.71 -23.10
CA GLN A 437 -25.90 -7.32 -23.47
C GLN A 437 -24.95 -8.54 -23.56
N ALA A 438 -25.12 -9.53 -22.68
CA ALA A 438 -24.34 -10.76 -22.70
C ALA A 438 -24.68 -11.67 -23.90
N GLU A 439 -25.96 -11.74 -24.29
CA GLU A 439 -26.40 -12.43 -25.52
C GLU A 439 -25.80 -11.78 -26.78
N VAL A 440 -25.72 -10.45 -26.83
CA VAL A 440 -25.07 -9.71 -27.94
C VAL A 440 -23.55 -9.95 -28.01
N LEU A 441 -22.89 -10.21 -26.88
CA LEU A 441 -21.47 -10.52 -26.79
C LEU A 441 -21.11 -11.99 -27.10
N ASP A 442 -22.10 -12.88 -27.21
CA ASP A 442 -21.91 -14.33 -27.43
C ASP A 442 -20.91 -14.97 -26.44
N LEU A 443 -21.06 -14.65 -25.15
CA LEU A 443 -20.11 -15.02 -24.10
C LEU A 443 -19.97 -16.54 -23.94
N LYS A 444 -18.79 -17.06 -24.26
CA LYS A 444 -18.44 -18.48 -24.20
C LYS A 444 -17.19 -18.76 -23.36
N ALA A 445 -17.05 -20.00 -22.92
CA ALA A 445 -15.78 -20.58 -22.46
C ALA A 445 -15.78 -22.10 -22.64
N ASN A 446 -14.58 -22.67 -22.73
CA ASN A 446 -14.34 -24.10 -22.65
C ASN A 446 -14.28 -24.50 -21.16
N TYR A 447 -15.09 -25.48 -20.75
CA TYR A 447 -15.15 -25.99 -19.37
C TYR A 447 -14.20 -27.18 -19.12
N ASP A 448 -13.81 -27.90 -20.18
CA ASP A 448 -13.10 -29.19 -20.14
C ASP A 448 -11.56 -29.06 -20.13
N ARG A 449 -11.03 -27.84 -20.13
CA ARG A 449 -9.58 -27.56 -20.02
C ARG A 449 -9.13 -27.23 -18.60
N ALA A 450 -7.82 -27.25 -18.38
CA ALA A 450 -7.20 -26.72 -17.17
C ALA A 450 -7.56 -25.24 -16.99
N ALA A 451 -7.80 -24.82 -15.75
CA ALA A 451 -8.33 -23.49 -15.49
C ALA A 451 -7.32 -22.35 -15.73
N GLN A 452 -7.84 -21.28 -16.33
CA GLN A 452 -7.21 -19.98 -16.42
C GLN A 452 -8.13 -18.94 -15.78
N GLY A 453 -7.57 -18.01 -15.02
CA GLY A 453 -8.32 -16.95 -14.36
C GLY A 453 -7.45 -15.76 -13.99
N SER A 454 -8.00 -14.84 -13.20
CA SER A 454 -7.24 -13.70 -12.67
C SER A 454 -7.51 -13.52 -11.18
N ILE A 455 -6.45 -13.19 -10.44
CA ILE A 455 -6.50 -12.87 -9.01
C ILE A 455 -7.19 -11.52 -8.82
N VAL A 456 -8.40 -11.54 -8.23
CA VAL A 456 -9.19 -10.33 -7.97
C VAL A 456 -8.66 -9.60 -6.73
N GLU A 457 -8.40 -10.34 -5.65
CA GLU A 457 -7.93 -9.79 -4.38
C GLU A 457 -7.20 -10.86 -3.55
N VAL A 458 -6.21 -10.47 -2.74
CA VAL A 458 -5.43 -11.36 -1.89
C VAL A 458 -5.45 -10.90 -0.44
N ARG A 459 -5.67 -11.83 0.49
CA ARG A 459 -5.75 -11.57 1.94
C ARG A 459 -5.03 -12.64 2.76
N MET A 460 -4.58 -12.26 3.95
CA MET A 460 -3.92 -13.18 4.90
C MET A 460 -4.90 -13.62 5.98
N GLN A 461 -5.33 -14.90 5.97
CA GLN A 461 -6.31 -15.43 6.90
C GLN A 461 -5.69 -16.38 7.94
N LYS A 462 -5.92 -16.08 9.22
CA LYS A 462 -5.41 -16.88 10.35
C LYS A 462 -5.86 -18.34 10.25
N GLY A 463 -4.87 -19.24 10.18
CA GLY A 463 -5.08 -20.69 10.08
C GLY A 463 -5.27 -21.25 8.66
N LEU A 464 -5.56 -20.40 7.66
CA LEU A 464 -5.59 -20.81 6.24
C LEU A 464 -4.34 -20.36 5.46
N GLY A 465 -3.65 -19.32 5.93
CA GLY A 465 -2.50 -18.72 5.25
C GLY A 465 -2.94 -17.67 4.24
N THR A 466 -2.23 -17.56 3.11
CA THR A 466 -2.66 -16.74 1.98
C THR A 466 -3.94 -17.32 1.37
N VAL A 467 -4.94 -16.45 1.18
CA VAL A 467 -6.18 -16.76 0.48
C VAL A 467 -6.34 -15.75 -0.65
N ALA A 468 -6.48 -16.24 -1.89
CA ALA A 468 -6.70 -15.40 -3.05
C ALA A 468 -8.14 -15.57 -3.57
N THR A 469 -8.90 -14.49 -3.66
CA THR A 469 -10.16 -14.43 -4.39
C THR A 469 -9.83 -14.39 -5.88
N THR A 470 -10.24 -15.41 -6.62
CA THR A 470 -9.91 -15.60 -8.03
C THR A 470 -11.19 -15.71 -8.85
N LEU A 471 -11.19 -15.09 -10.03
CA LEU A 471 -12.26 -15.28 -11.02
C LEU A 471 -11.76 -16.22 -12.11
N ILE A 472 -12.42 -17.36 -12.26
CA ILE A 472 -12.11 -18.33 -13.31
C ILE A 472 -12.70 -17.82 -14.64
N GLN A 473 -11.88 -17.73 -15.68
CA GLN A 473 -12.27 -17.23 -17.00
C GLN A 473 -12.48 -18.37 -18.00
N ARG A 474 -11.64 -19.41 -17.95
CA ARG A 474 -11.71 -20.62 -18.78
C ARG A 474 -11.33 -21.84 -17.97
N GLY A 475 -11.78 -23.02 -18.40
CA GLY A 475 -11.49 -24.30 -17.75
C GLY A 475 -12.11 -24.46 -16.36
N THR A 476 -11.83 -25.59 -15.74
CA THR A 476 -12.35 -25.94 -14.40
C THR A 476 -11.20 -26.21 -13.44
N ILE A 477 -11.19 -25.53 -12.28
CA ILE A 477 -10.21 -25.77 -11.22
C ILE A 477 -10.78 -26.72 -10.18
N ARG A 478 -9.97 -27.66 -9.69
CA ARG A 478 -10.35 -28.68 -8.71
C ARG A 478 -9.45 -28.67 -7.48
N VAL A 479 -9.98 -29.20 -6.37
CA VAL A 479 -9.18 -29.41 -5.15
C VAL A 479 -8.17 -30.53 -5.40
N GLY A 480 -6.89 -30.19 -5.34
CA GLY A 480 -5.77 -31.08 -5.64
C GLY A 480 -4.89 -30.60 -6.79
N ASP A 481 -5.34 -29.65 -7.60
CA ASP A 481 -4.61 -29.16 -8.77
C ASP A 481 -3.40 -28.30 -8.36
N PHE A 482 -2.41 -28.22 -9.25
CA PHE A 482 -1.27 -27.33 -9.11
C PHE A 482 -1.46 -26.08 -9.96
N PHE A 483 -0.96 -24.94 -9.47
CA PHE A 483 -1.13 -23.67 -10.17
C PHE A 483 0.00 -22.70 -9.89
N ILE A 484 0.09 -21.72 -10.78
CA ILE A 484 0.87 -20.49 -10.62
C ILE A 484 -0.06 -19.28 -10.70
N ALA A 485 0.24 -18.25 -9.92
CA ALA A 485 -0.40 -16.93 -9.95
C ALA A 485 0.73 -15.88 -9.89
N GLY A 486 1.05 -15.27 -11.03
CA GLY A 486 2.18 -14.33 -11.13
C GLY A 486 3.52 -14.98 -10.74
N GLU A 487 4.10 -14.52 -9.63
CA GLU A 487 5.32 -15.09 -9.01
C GLU A 487 5.04 -16.21 -7.98
N ALA A 488 3.81 -16.28 -7.45
CA ALA A 488 3.45 -17.27 -6.44
C ALA A 488 3.02 -18.58 -7.11
N ASN A 489 3.33 -19.72 -6.49
CA ASN A 489 2.80 -21.02 -6.89
C ASN A 489 2.07 -21.69 -5.72
N GLY A 490 1.44 -22.83 -5.99
CA GLY A 490 0.78 -23.58 -4.94
C GLY A 490 0.04 -24.81 -5.43
N LYS A 491 -0.66 -25.44 -4.48
CA LYS A 491 -1.56 -26.57 -4.71
C LYS A 491 -2.90 -26.25 -4.07
N VAL A 492 -3.99 -26.48 -4.78
CA VAL A 492 -5.34 -26.17 -4.28
C VAL A 492 -5.66 -27.09 -3.09
N ARG A 493 -5.57 -26.55 -1.86
CA ARG A 493 -5.91 -27.25 -0.62
C ARG A 493 -7.41 -27.15 -0.31
N MET A 494 -8.04 -26.06 -0.75
CA MET A 494 -9.47 -25.80 -0.55
C MET A 494 -9.95 -24.75 -1.55
N LEU A 495 -11.18 -24.95 -2.06
CA LEU A 495 -11.94 -23.95 -2.80
C LEU A 495 -13.15 -23.54 -1.92
N ILE A 496 -13.36 -22.24 -1.77
CA ILE A 496 -14.44 -21.66 -0.96
C ILE A 496 -15.21 -20.65 -1.82
N THR A 497 -16.54 -20.72 -1.86
CA THR A 497 -17.39 -19.79 -2.62
C THR A 497 -17.51 -18.43 -1.94
N ASP A 498 -18.07 -17.46 -2.66
CA ASP A 498 -18.53 -16.15 -2.15
C ASP A 498 -19.42 -16.27 -0.90
N LYS A 499 -20.21 -17.35 -0.80
CA LYS A 499 -21.09 -17.67 0.35
C LYS A 499 -20.38 -18.37 1.51
N GLY A 500 -19.08 -18.63 1.40
CA GLY A 500 -18.30 -19.35 2.42
C GLY A 500 -18.49 -20.88 2.39
N GLU A 501 -19.15 -21.42 1.36
CA GLU A 501 -19.37 -22.86 1.19
C GLU A 501 -18.13 -23.50 0.55
N LYS A 502 -17.79 -24.73 0.96
CA LYS A 502 -16.64 -25.45 0.38
C LYS A 502 -17.08 -26.23 -0.85
N VAL A 503 -16.37 -26.05 -1.95
CA VAL A 503 -16.62 -26.76 -3.21
C VAL A 503 -15.42 -27.63 -3.59
N THR A 504 -15.66 -28.66 -4.41
CA THR A 504 -14.63 -29.56 -4.94
C THR A 504 -14.07 -29.07 -6.27
N GLU A 505 -14.84 -28.30 -7.01
CA GLU A 505 -14.47 -27.73 -8.30
C GLU A 505 -15.17 -26.37 -8.51
N ALA A 506 -14.59 -25.52 -9.37
CA ALA A 506 -15.17 -24.25 -9.81
C ALA A 506 -14.86 -24.03 -11.31
N GLY A 507 -15.87 -23.66 -12.08
CA GLY A 507 -15.77 -23.43 -13.53
C GLY A 507 -15.78 -21.95 -13.93
N PRO A 508 -15.83 -21.65 -15.24
CA PRO A 508 -15.84 -20.29 -15.79
C PRO A 508 -16.93 -19.37 -15.21
N SER A 509 -16.61 -18.08 -15.15
CA SER A 509 -17.40 -17.00 -14.54
C SER A 509 -17.69 -17.16 -13.03
N MET A 510 -17.18 -18.20 -12.36
CA MET A 510 -17.38 -18.40 -10.93
C MET A 510 -16.26 -17.72 -10.11
N PRO A 511 -16.60 -16.86 -9.12
CA PRO A 511 -15.64 -16.34 -8.16
C PRO A 511 -15.38 -17.39 -7.07
N VAL A 512 -14.11 -17.68 -6.79
CA VAL A 512 -13.71 -18.69 -5.82
C VAL A 512 -12.48 -18.24 -5.03
N GLN A 513 -12.49 -18.49 -3.71
CA GLN A 513 -11.32 -18.30 -2.86
C GLN A 513 -10.47 -19.57 -2.86
N ILE A 514 -9.24 -19.42 -3.36
CA ILE A 514 -8.24 -20.47 -3.43
C ILE A 514 -7.38 -20.40 -2.16
N VAL A 515 -7.24 -21.54 -1.49
CA VAL A 515 -6.36 -21.72 -0.33
C VAL A 515 -5.24 -22.68 -0.68
N GLY A 516 -3.99 -22.31 -0.36
CA GLY A 516 -2.80 -23.14 -0.62
C GLY A 516 -1.73 -22.48 -1.51
N LEU A 517 -1.76 -21.15 -1.64
CA LEU A 517 -0.67 -20.39 -2.24
C LEU A 517 0.54 -20.37 -1.29
N ASP A 518 1.72 -20.70 -1.81
CA ASP A 518 2.99 -20.60 -1.11
C ASP A 518 3.68 -19.28 -1.55
N GLY A 519 3.14 -18.17 -1.05
CA GLY A 519 3.52 -16.81 -1.43
C GLY A 519 2.35 -15.84 -1.27
N VAL A 520 2.49 -14.63 -1.78
CA VAL A 520 1.40 -13.64 -1.91
C VAL A 520 1.49 -13.07 -3.33
N PRO A 521 0.62 -13.48 -4.27
CA PRO A 521 0.61 -12.91 -5.61
C PRO A 521 0.11 -11.46 -5.60
N LEU A 522 0.30 -10.75 -6.70
CA LEU A 522 -0.27 -9.43 -6.90
C LEU A 522 -1.74 -9.56 -7.35
N ALA A 523 -2.54 -8.55 -7.03
CA ALA A 523 -3.91 -8.50 -7.53
C ALA A 523 -3.89 -8.05 -9.01
N GLY A 524 -4.58 -8.79 -9.86
CA GLY A 524 -4.52 -8.72 -11.32
C GLY A 524 -3.76 -9.88 -11.96
N ASP A 525 -2.89 -10.57 -11.23
CA ASP A 525 -2.07 -11.67 -11.77
C ASP A 525 -2.92 -12.77 -12.43
N THR A 526 -2.46 -13.28 -13.58
CA THR A 526 -3.05 -14.46 -14.22
C THR A 526 -2.82 -15.71 -13.37
N LEU A 527 -3.91 -16.42 -13.05
CA LEU A 527 -3.88 -17.79 -12.55
C LEU A 527 -3.79 -18.75 -13.74
N LEU A 528 -2.81 -19.65 -13.72
CA LEU A 528 -2.68 -20.78 -14.64
C LEU A 528 -2.62 -22.08 -13.85
N VAL A 529 -3.53 -23.00 -14.14
CA VAL A 529 -3.54 -24.37 -13.59
C VAL A 529 -2.85 -25.31 -14.58
N GLY A 530 -2.08 -26.27 -14.07
CA GLY A 530 -1.39 -27.28 -14.88
C GLY A 530 -1.09 -28.56 -14.12
N ASP A 531 -0.82 -29.63 -14.86
CA ASP A 531 -0.63 -30.98 -14.30
C ASP A 531 0.78 -31.21 -13.72
N ASP A 532 1.80 -30.55 -14.26
CA ASP A 532 3.20 -30.72 -13.85
C ASP A 532 3.61 -29.69 -12.79
N GLU A 533 3.76 -30.16 -11.54
CA GLU A 533 4.26 -29.37 -10.41
C GLU A 533 5.67 -28.81 -10.66
N GLY A 534 6.54 -29.55 -11.34
CA GLY A 534 7.92 -29.16 -11.61
C GLY A 534 7.99 -27.96 -12.55
N LEU A 535 7.37 -28.08 -13.72
CA LEU A 535 7.33 -27.01 -14.72
C LEU A 535 6.72 -25.72 -14.17
N LEU A 536 5.59 -25.81 -13.46
CA LEU A 536 4.97 -24.64 -12.82
C LEU A 536 5.85 -24.00 -11.75
N ARG A 537 6.62 -24.81 -11.00
CA ARG A 537 7.53 -24.33 -9.97
C ARG A 537 8.75 -23.62 -10.56
N ASP A 538 9.31 -24.16 -11.62
CA ASP A 538 10.48 -23.59 -12.29
C ASP A 538 10.10 -22.31 -13.05
N LEU A 539 8.91 -22.27 -13.65
CA LEU A 539 8.34 -21.07 -14.28
C LEU A 539 8.08 -19.96 -13.25
N ALA A 540 7.58 -20.29 -12.05
CA ALA A 540 7.45 -19.33 -10.94
C ALA A 540 8.82 -18.83 -10.45
N ALA A 541 9.81 -19.71 -10.32
CA ALA A 541 11.17 -19.32 -9.94
C ALA A 541 11.82 -18.38 -10.99
N ARG A 542 11.62 -18.65 -12.28
CA ARG A 542 12.04 -17.78 -13.39
C ARG A 542 11.36 -16.42 -13.32
N ARG A 543 10.03 -16.37 -13.14
CA ARG A 543 9.27 -15.11 -12.99
C ARG A 543 9.75 -14.29 -11.79
N SER A 544 9.95 -14.90 -10.62
CA SER A 544 10.41 -14.18 -9.43
C SER A 544 11.87 -13.68 -9.55
N LYS A 545 12.77 -14.45 -10.16
CA LYS A 545 14.13 -13.98 -10.51
C LYS A 545 14.07 -12.74 -11.40
N LEU A 546 13.24 -12.77 -12.44
CA LEU A 546 13.06 -11.67 -13.40
C LEU A 546 12.43 -10.42 -12.73
N ALA A 547 11.53 -10.61 -11.76
CA ALA A 547 10.98 -9.53 -10.94
C ALA A 547 12.01 -8.91 -9.96
N MET A 548 12.86 -9.74 -9.34
CA MET A 548 14.00 -9.26 -8.54
C MET A 548 15.00 -8.47 -9.39
N GLU A 549 15.29 -8.92 -10.60
CA GLU A 549 16.14 -8.20 -11.55
C GLU A 549 15.50 -6.86 -11.97
N LYS A 550 14.23 -6.85 -12.40
CA LYS A 550 13.47 -5.62 -12.74
C LYS A 550 13.43 -4.60 -11.59
N SER A 551 13.14 -5.05 -10.37
CA SER A 551 13.11 -4.17 -9.19
C SER A 551 14.50 -3.66 -8.80
N SER A 552 15.57 -4.44 -8.99
CA SER A 552 16.95 -3.97 -8.80
C SER A 552 17.34 -2.89 -9.83
N VAL A 553 16.94 -3.03 -11.09
CA VAL A 553 17.19 -2.04 -12.16
C VAL A 553 16.39 -0.76 -11.91
N GLN A 554 15.13 -0.86 -11.49
CA GLN A 554 14.33 0.29 -11.06
C GLN A 554 14.97 1.00 -9.86
N PHE A 555 15.41 0.26 -8.85
CA PHE A 555 16.12 0.83 -7.69
C PHE A 555 17.43 1.53 -8.09
N GLU A 556 18.20 0.98 -9.02
CA GLU A 556 19.36 1.68 -9.57
C GLU A 556 18.97 2.94 -10.35
N GLY A 557 17.86 2.92 -11.08
CA GLY A 557 17.29 4.08 -11.77
C GLY A 557 16.90 5.19 -10.80
N ASP A 558 16.14 4.87 -9.76
CA ASP A 558 15.73 5.81 -8.71
C ASP A 558 16.92 6.32 -7.89
N LEU A 559 17.93 5.49 -7.65
CA LEU A 559 19.18 5.91 -7.02
C LEU A 559 19.98 6.86 -7.93
N LYS A 560 20.07 6.59 -9.23
CA LYS A 560 20.69 7.52 -10.21
C LYS A 560 19.91 8.83 -10.30
N ASN A 561 18.58 8.78 -10.33
CA ASN A 561 17.70 9.95 -10.37
C ASN A 561 17.83 10.80 -9.09
N SER A 562 17.75 10.20 -7.91
CA SER A 562 17.88 10.91 -6.63
C SER A 562 19.29 11.46 -6.38
N VAL A 563 20.35 10.77 -6.83
CA VAL A 563 21.73 11.30 -6.79
C VAL A 563 21.89 12.45 -7.80
N MET A 564 21.31 12.35 -8.99
CA MET A 564 21.34 13.42 -9.99
C MET A 564 20.52 14.64 -9.53
N GLU A 565 19.35 14.45 -8.94
CA GLU A 565 18.52 15.50 -8.35
C GLU A 565 19.31 16.23 -7.24
N ARG A 566 19.94 15.49 -6.32
CA ARG A 566 20.81 16.07 -5.28
C ARG A 566 22.05 16.78 -5.85
N LEU A 567 22.68 16.27 -6.91
CA LEU A 567 23.78 16.97 -7.59
C LEU A 567 23.30 18.25 -8.29
N THR A 568 22.10 18.25 -8.85
CA THR A 568 21.51 19.40 -9.55
C THR A 568 21.11 20.48 -8.52
N GLN A 569 20.51 20.08 -7.39
CA GLN A 569 20.27 20.93 -6.21
C GLN A 569 21.58 21.52 -5.62
N MET A 570 22.70 20.80 -5.71
CA MET A 570 24.03 21.33 -5.33
C MET A 570 24.66 22.26 -6.40
N GLY A 571 24.23 22.15 -7.66
CA GLY A 571 24.72 23.00 -8.77
C GLY A 571 24.00 24.35 -8.85
N ASP A 572 22.68 24.37 -8.65
CA ASP A 572 21.83 25.56 -8.78
C ASP A 572 21.70 26.34 -7.46
N LEU A 573 22.79 26.99 -7.06
CA LEU A 573 22.89 27.86 -5.87
C LEU A 573 22.13 29.21 -6.01
N GLN A 574 21.05 29.29 -6.80
CA GLN A 574 20.30 30.54 -7.06
C GLN A 574 18.77 30.42 -6.95
N GLY A 575 18.21 29.25 -6.66
CA GLY A 575 16.80 29.11 -6.27
C GLY A 575 16.61 29.23 -4.76
N GLU A 576 15.45 29.73 -4.31
CA GLU A 576 15.04 29.68 -2.90
C GLU A 576 14.82 28.21 -2.49
N GLN A 577 15.83 27.62 -1.83
CA GLN A 577 15.80 26.20 -1.46
C GLN A 577 14.94 25.97 -0.22
N LEU A 578 13.74 25.43 -0.43
CA LEU A 578 12.90 24.87 0.62
C LEU A 578 13.58 23.62 1.19
N GLU A 579 13.65 23.48 2.52
CA GLU A 579 14.12 22.23 3.14
C GLU A 579 13.16 21.08 2.78
N GLU A 580 13.66 20.02 2.13
CA GLU A 580 12.88 18.80 1.94
C GLU A 580 12.96 17.91 3.18
N LYS A 581 11.82 17.70 3.84
CA LYS A 581 11.66 16.77 4.98
C LYS A 581 10.85 15.55 4.53
N GLU A 582 11.30 14.35 4.92
CA GLU A 582 10.61 13.09 4.62
C GLU A 582 9.88 12.57 5.88
N VAL A 583 8.62 12.17 5.74
CA VAL A 583 7.88 11.41 6.77
C VAL A 583 7.89 9.94 6.37
N HIS A 584 8.54 9.10 7.17
CA HIS A 584 8.64 7.67 6.93
C HIS A 584 7.40 6.92 7.44
N VAL A 585 6.93 5.94 6.65
CA VAL A 585 5.69 5.20 6.93
C VAL A 585 5.87 3.71 6.67
N CYS A 586 5.31 2.87 7.56
CA CYS A 586 5.15 1.43 7.36
C CYS A 586 3.66 1.09 7.38
N ILE A 587 3.18 0.35 6.38
CA ILE A 587 1.76 0.04 6.18
C ILE A 587 1.53 -1.46 6.29
N LYS A 588 0.52 -1.85 7.05
CA LYS A 588 -0.08 -3.19 7.02
C LYS A 588 -1.58 -3.07 6.79
N ALA A 589 -2.09 -3.81 5.80
CA ALA A 589 -3.52 -3.92 5.53
C ALA A 589 -3.99 -5.38 5.57
N ASP A 590 -5.30 -5.59 5.65
CA ASP A 590 -5.93 -6.91 5.65
C ASP A 590 -5.96 -7.56 4.26
N VAL A 591 -6.06 -6.75 3.22
CA VAL A 591 -6.00 -7.14 1.80
C VAL A 591 -4.93 -6.35 1.05
N MET A 592 -4.40 -6.91 -0.05
CA MET A 592 -3.36 -6.26 -0.87
C MET A 592 -3.83 -4.93 -1.46
N GLY A 593 -5.04 -4.89 -2.03
CA GLY A 593 -5.53 -3.70 -2.73
C GLY A 593 -5.65 -2.46 -1.83
N SER A 594 -6.05 -2.62 -0.57
CA SER A 594 -6.12 -1.50 0.38
C SER A 594 -4.72 -1.00 0.77
N ALA A 595 -3.71 -1.88 0.80
CA ALA A 595 -2.31 -1.49 0.96
C ALA A 595 -1.78 -0.72 -0.27
N GLU A 596 -2.07 -1.18 -1.50
CA GLU A 596 -1.74 -0.49 -2.76
C GLU A 596 -2.35 0.92 -2.79
N ALA A 597 -3.67 1.03 -2.54
CA ALA A 597 -4.40 2.28 -2.54
C ALA A 597 -3.88 3.29 -1.48
N LEU A 598 -3.52 2.82 -0.29
CA LEU A 598 -2.88 3.66 0.73
C LEU A 598 -1.50 4.13 0.30
N VAL A 599 -0.68 3.28 -0.33
CA VAL A 599 0.63 3.69 -0.87
C VAL A 599 0.46 4.78 -1.92
N THR A 600 -0.45 4.61 -2.88
CA THR A 600 -0.68 5.58 -3.96
C THR A 600 -1.26 6.88 -3.43
N ALA A 601 -2.24 6.83 -2.52
CA ALA A 601 -2.81 8.03 -1.90
C ALA A 601 -1.79 8.80 -1.04
N LEU A 602 -1.00 8.11 -0.22
CA LEU A 602 0.03 8.75 0.61
C LEU A 602 1.18 9.34 -0.23
N LYS A 603 1.58 8.70 -1.34
CA LYS A 603 2.56 9.27 -2.29
C LYS A 603 2.08 10.55 -2.98
N GLN A 604 0.76 10.73 -3.12
CA GLN A 604 0.17 11.96 -3.69
C GLN A 604 0.13 13.12 -2.68
N LEU A 605 0.29 12.86 -1.38
CA LEU A 605 0.33 13.92 -0.35
C LEU A 605 1.68 14.64 -0.38
N GLU A 606 1.67 15.87 -0.88
CA GLU A 606 2.76 16.83 -0.71
C GLU A 606 2.25 18.10 -0.02
N MET A 607 2.97 18.57 1.00
CA MET A 607 2.73 19.91 1.56
C MET A 607 3.97 20.79 1.43
N LYS A 608 3.73 22.08 1.17
CA LYS A 608 4.75 23.10 0.86
C LYS A 608 4.39 24.38 1.62
N ASN A 609 5.31 24.84 2.47
CA ASN A 609 5.30 26.21 3.00
C ASN A 609 6.46 27.00 2.38
N GLU A 610 6.60 28.27 2.76
CA GLU A 610 7.68 29.18 2.34
C GLU A 610 9.10 28.75 2.78
N ILE A 611 9.22 27.77 3.66
CA ILE A 611 10.50 27.34 4.28
C ILE A 611 10.85 25.87 3.98
N ALA A 612 9.84 24.99 3.89
CA ALA A 612 10.06 23.55 3.76
C ALA A 612 8.95 22.85 2.96
N ARG A 613 9.31 21.73 2.33
CA ARG A 613 8.42 20.78 1.65
C ARG A 613 8.45 19.45 2.38
N VAL A 614 7.29 18.93 2.76
CA VAL A 614 7.16 17.61 3.38
C VAL A 614 6.65 16.62 2.34
N LYS A 615 7.38 15.52 2.15
CA LYS A 615 7.01 14.36 1.33
C LYS A 615 6.77 13.14 2.21
N VAL A 616 5.80 12.30 1.86
CA VAL A 616 5.58 11.00 2.53
C VAL A 616 6.34 9.91 1.80
N LYS A 617 7.04 9.05 2.54
CA LYS A 617 7.82 7.93 2.01
C LYS A 617 7.44 6.63 2.69
N VAL A 618 6.77 5.76 1.94
CA VAL A 618 6.47 4.41 2.40
C VAL A 618 7.72 3.55 2.29
N LEU A 619 8.17 3.02 3.42
CA LEU A 619 9.34 2.13 3.50
C LEU A 619 8.95 0.65 3.34
N LEU A 620 7.77 0.29 3.84
CA LEU A 620 7.23 -1.06 3.81
C LEU A 620 5.71 -0.98 3.63
N SER A 621 5.18 -1.82 2.74
CA SER A 621 3.75 -2.09 2.62
C SER A 621 3.56 -3.59 2.52
N GLY A 622 2.45 -4.13 3.05
CA GLY A 622 2.16 -5.55 2.96
C GLY A 622 0.87 -5.98 3.67
N VAL A 623 0.56 -7.26 3.56
CA VAL A 623 -0.73 -7.83 3.97
C VAL A 623 -0.60 -8.63 5.27
N GLY A 624 -1.60 -8.54 6.14
CA GLY A 624 -1.72 -9.26 7.40
C GLY A 624 -1.40 -8.43 8.66
N ASP A 625 -1.59 -9.06 9.82
CA ASP A 625 -1.32 -8.45 11.14
C ASP A 625 0.11 -7.90 11.27
N VAL A 626 0.27 -6.82 12.05
CA VAL A 626 1.57 -6.21 12.35
C VAL A 626 2.45 -7.17 13.18
N THR A 627 3.65 -7.44 12.69
CA THR A 627 4.63 -8.36 13.28
C THR A 627 5.80 -7.62 13.96
N GLN A 628 6.64 -8.34 14.69
CA GLN A 628 7.85 -7.77 15.32
C GLN A 628 8.85 -7.23 14.29
N SER A 629 8.96 -7.88 13.12
CA SER A 629 9.87 -7.47 12.04
C SER A 629 9.50 -6.10 11.47
N ASP A 630 8.20 -5.84 11.30
CA ASP A 630 7.71 -4.57 10.78
C ASP A 630 8.00 -3.42 11.76
N LEU A 631 7.78 -3.65 13.06
CA LEU A 631 8.12 -2.69 14.11
C LEU A 631 9.63 -2.49 14.28
N ALA A 632 10.46 -3.50 14.00
CA ALA A 632 11.91 -3.34 14.02
C ALA A 632 12.40 -2.42 12.88
N ILE A 633 11.77 -2.48 11.70
CA ILE A 633 12.04 -1.56 10.59
C ILE A 633 11.56 -0.14 10.95
N ALA A 634 10.37 -0.03 11.54
CA ALA A 634 9.80 1.24 12.00
C ALA A 634 10.67 1.93 13.05
N ASP A 635 11.17 1.19 14.05
CA ASP A 635 12.11 1.64 15.09
C ASP A 635 13.42 2.20 14.49
N VAL A 636 14.07 1.45 13.61
CA VAL A 636 15.34 1.85 12.99
C VAL A 636 15.19 3.09 12.09
N SER A 637 14.04 3.24 11.43
CA SER A 637 13.82 4.30 10.46
C SER A 637 12.99 5.48 11.00
N ASN A 638 12.61 5.45 12.28
CA ASN A 638 11.64 6.35 12.90
C ASN A 638 10.35 6.52 12.06
N ALA A 639 9.82 5.39 11.56
CA ALA A 639 8.67 5.36 10.68
C ALA A 639 7.36 5.16 11.47
N TRP A 640 6.32 5.89 11.08
CA TRP A 640 5.00 5.70 11.65
C TRP A 640 4.34 4.42 11.12
N THR A 641 3.80 3.59 12.02
CA THR A 641 3.17 2.30 11.66
C THR A 641 1.65 2.44 11.55
N ILE A 642 1.11 2.13 10.38
CA ILE A 642 -0.32 2.17 10.05
C ILE A 642 -0.84 0.72 9.98
N ALA A 643 -1.77 0.39 10.87
CA ALA A 643 -2.51 -0.87 10.89
C ALA A 643 -3.92 -0.64 10.33
N PHE A 644 -4.14 -1.01 9.08
CA PHE A 644 -5.40 -0.83 8.36
C PHE A 644 -6.24 -2.11 8.37
N ASN A 645 -7.36 -2.09 9.09
CA ASN A 645 -8.26 -3.23 9.32
C ASN A 645 -7.58 -4.51 9.89
N VAL A 646 -6.35 -4.40 10.40
CA VAL A 646 -5.56 -5.51 10.97
C VAL A 646 -5.23 -5.31 12.43
N ALA A 647 -4.94 -6.41 13.13
CA ALA A 647 -4.47 -6.37 14.50
C ALA A 647 -2.93 -6.35 14.57
N THR A 648 -2.40 -6.03 15.74
CA THR A 648 -0.98 -6.24 16.05
C THR A 648 -0.84 -7.52 16.88
N ILE A 649 0.14 -8.37 16.53
CA ILE A 649 0.41 -9.60 17.28
C ILE A 649 0.87 -9.24 18.70
N TYR A 650 0.48 -10.02 19.73
CA TYR A 650 0.78 -9.73 21.14
C TYR A 650 2.25 -9.35 21.41
N GLN A 651 3.20 -10.10 20.83
CA GLN A 651 4.64 -9.85 20.97
C GLN A 651 5.06 -8.50 20.37
N ALA A 652 4.55 -8.17 19.18
CA ALA A 652 4.76 -6.86 18.55
C ALA A 652 4.14 -5.73 19.38
N GLN A 653 2.99 -5.96 20.02
CA GLN A 653 2.36 -4.97 20.90
C GLN A 653 3.19 -4.73 22.20
N GLU A 654 3.86 -5.75 22.73
CA GLU A 654 4.81 -5.57 23.84
C GLU A 654 6.05 -4.78 23.40
N ASP A 655 6.62 -5.10 22.23
CA ASP A 655 7.78 -4.36 21.69
C ASP A 655 7.46 -2.89 21.43
N ALA A 656 6.31 -2.57 20.85
CA ALA A 656 5.86 -1.20 20.65
C ALA A 656 5.77 -0.42 21.98
N ARG A 657 5.23 -1.04 23.04
CA ARG A 657 5.16 -0.43 24.38
C ARG A 657 6.52 -0.26 25.04
N ASN A 658 7.44 -1.20 24.84
CA ASN A 658 8.79 -1.16 25.40
C ASN A 658 9.66 -0.09 24.73
N LYS A 659 9.45 0.14 23.42
CA LYS A 659 10.20 1.09 22.60
C LYS A 659 9.52 2.47 22.43
N ASN A 660 8.28 2.61 22.89
CA ASN A 660 7.40 3.77 22.66
C ASN A 660 7.12 4.04 21.18
N LEU A 661 6.92 2.99 20.38
CA LEU A 661 6.55 3.11 18.96
C LEU A 661 5.04 3.36 18.83
N GLU A 662 4.67 4.32 17.98
CA GLU A 662 3.27 4.60 17.67
C GLU A 662 2.73 3.66 16.58
N ILE A 663 1.61 3.02 16.88
CA ILE A 663 0.82 2.24 15.92
C ILE A 663 -0.56 2.89 15.82
N GLY A 664 -0.88 3.46 14.67
CA GLY A 664 -2.23 3.96 14.38
C GLY A 664 -3.11 2.83 13.82
N TYR A 665 -4.32 2.69 14.34
CA TYR A 665 -5.29 1.68 13.90
C TYR A 665 -6.45 2.34 13.18
N TYR A 666 -6.72 1.90 11.95
CA TYR A 666 -7.71 2.53 11.07
C TYR A 666 -8.60 1.50 10.40
N SER A 667 -9.80 1.93 10.03
CA SER A 667 -10.75 1.13 9.23
C SER A 667 -11.36 1.92 8.08
N VAL A 668 -10.89 3.15 7.82
CA VAL A 668 -11.34 4.05 6.75
C VAL A 668 -10.11 4.80 6.23
N VAL A 669 -9.92 4.84 4.91
CA VAL A 669 -8.73 5.48 4.29
C VAL A 669 -8.62 6.96 4.62
N TYR A 670 -9.74 7.69 4.69
CA TYR A 670 -9.76 9.12 5.02
C TYR A 670 -9.14 9.43 6.39
N ASP A 671 -9.44 8.63 7.42
CA ASP A 671 -8.89 8.82 8.76
C ASP A 671 -7.34 8.76 8.77
N VAL A 672 -6.77 7.92 7.89
CA VAL A 672 -5.31 7.80 7.70
C VAL A 672 -4.73 9.05 7.03
N LEU A 673 -5.40 9.56 5.99
CA LEU A 673 -4.95 10.74 5.24
C LEU A 673 -5.04 12.01 6.10
N ASP A 674 -6.14 12.19 6.84
CA ASP A 674 -6.35 13.30 7.75
C ASP A 674 -5.29 13.32 8.88
N GLU A 675 -4.98 12.16 9.48
CA GLU A 675 -3.94 12.09 10.52
C GLU A 675 -2.52 12.23 9.94
N MET A 676 -2.28 11.79 8.69
CA MET A 676 -1.03 12.06 7.98
C MET A 676 -0.84 13.56 7.74
N GLU A 677 -1.88 14.28 7.30
CA GLU A 677 -1.81 15.73 7.14
C GLU A 677 -1.48 16.43 8.46
N VAL A 678 -2.03 15.97 9.60
CA VAL A 678 -1.69 16.52 10.92
C VAL A 678 -0.22 16.29 11.26
N ARG A 679 0.30 15.06 11.13
CA ARG A 679 1.73 14.76 11.36
C ARG A 679 2.66 15.53 10.43
N MET A 680 2.32 15.66 9.15
CA MET A 680 3.08 16.46 8.20
C MET A 680 3.08 17.95 8.59
N LYS A 681 1.98 18.49 9.13
CA LYS A 681 1.92 19.86 9.69
C LYS A 681 2.78 20.02 10.95
N GLU A 682 2.90 18.98 11.79
CA GLU A 682 3.82 18.99 12.95
C GLU A 682 5.29 19.02 12.51
N VAL A 683 5.69 18.17 11.54
CA VAL A 683 7.06 18.17 10.97
C VAL A 683 7.41 19.48 10.24
N LEU A 684 6.39 20.13 9.69
CA LEU A 684 6.48 21.42 9.01
C LEU A 684 6.44 22.62 9.98
N SER A 685 5.91 22.44 11.19
CA SER A 685 5.96 23.47 12.22
C SER A 685 7.43 23.73 12.61
N PRO A 686 7.86 24.99 12.71
CA PRO A 686 9.23 25.28 13.11
C PRO A 686 9.45 24.77 14.53
N THR A 687 10.51 24.00 14.75
CA THR A 687 11.01 23.76 16.11
C THR A 687 11.25 25.13 16.73
N PRO A 688 10.64 25.48 17.88
CA PRO A 688 10.79 26.81 18.43
C PRO A 688 12.19 26.97 19.06
N GLU A 689 13.17 27.28 18.22
CA GLU A 689 14.53 27.60 18.62
C GLU A 689 14.57 28.99 19.24
N GLY A 690 14.37 29.02 20.56
CA GLY A 690 14.57 30.22 21.35
C GLY A 690 14.68 29.89 22.83
N ASP A 691 15.63 30.54 23.48
CA ASP A 691 15.74 30.48 24.93
C ASP A 691 14.54 31.19 25.55
N TYR A 692 13.81 30.45 26.39
CA TYR A 692 12.64 30.96 27.10
C TYR A 692 13.07 32.08 28.07
N THR A 693 12.45 33.26 27.94
CA THR A 693 12.76 34.42 28.80
C THR A 693 11.67 34.71 29.83
N GLY A 694 10.40 34.43 29.54
CA GLY A 694 9.33 34.65 30.51
C GLY A 694 7.92 34.33 30.00
N LYS A 695 6.94 34.47 30.89
CA LYS A 695 5.54 34.09 30.66
C LYS A 695 4.59 35.06 31.33
N ALA A 696 3.56 35.50 30.61
CA ALA A 696 2.50 36.38 31.10
C ALA A 696 1.11 35.82 30.77
N GLU A 697 0.10 36.23 31.52
CA GLU A 697 -1.30 35.84 31.32
C GLU A 697 -2.16 37.07 31.01
N VAL A 698 -2.98 37.00 29.97
CA VAL A 698 -3.92 38.06 29.57
C VAL A 698 -5.10 38.08 30.54
N LYS A 699 -5.17 39.11 31.40
CA LYS A 699 -6.27 39.29 32.35
C LYS A 699 -7.46 40.06 31.78
N ALA A 700 -7.21 41.03 30.90
CA ALA A 700 -8.23 41.92 30.35
C ALA A 700 -7.80 42.45 28.98
N ILE A 701 -8.75 42.82 28.12
CA ILE A 701 -8.46 43.40 26.80
C ILE A 701 -9.09 44.78 26.70
N PHE A 702 -8.28 45.76 26.27
CA PHE A 702 -8.68 47.16 26.11
C PHE A 702 -8.62 47.54 24.64
N ASP A 703 -9.73 48.02 24.09
CA ASP A 703 -9.77 48.62 22.75
C ASP A 703 -9.41 50.12 22.85
N ILE A 704 -8.29 50.52 22.25
CA ILE A 704 -7.86 51.91 22.16
C ILE A 704 -7.74 52.26 20.67
N GLY A 705 -8.85 52.66 20.04
CA GLY A 705 -9.01 52.69 18.57
C GLY A 705 -8.01 53.47 17.70
N LYS A 706 -7.03 54.20 18.25
CA LYS A 706 -5.87 54.74 17.48
C LYS A 706 -4.61 53.85 17.52
N VAL A 707 -4.58 52.85 18.40
CA VAL A 707 -3.44 51.97 18.69
C VAL A 707 -3.79 50.50 18.41
N GLY A 708 -5.08 50.17 18.43
CA GLY A 708 -5.61 48.81 18.30
C GLY A 708 -5.99 48.23 19.66
N LYS A 709 -6.23 46.92 19.72
CA LYS A 709 -6.46 46.22 21.00
C LYS A 709 -5.16 46.06 21.79
N ILE A 710 -5.24 46.19 23.10
CA ILE A 710 -4.13 46.03 24.04
C ILE A 710 -4.53 44.99 25.10
N ALA A 711 -3.73 43.96 25.29
CA ALA A 711 -3.89 43.01 26.38
C ALA A 711 -3.26 43.58 27.67
N GLY A 712 -4.07 43.75 28.71
CA GLY A 712 -3.59 43.90 30.08
C GLY A 712 -3.17 42.53 30.62
N CYS A 713 -1.87 42.35 30.79
CA CYS A 713 -1.25 41.08 31.15
C CYS A 713 -0.60 41.17 32.53
N ALA A 714 -0.52 40.04 33.25
CA ALA A 714 0.33 39.90 34.43
C ALA A 714 1.48 38.95 34.12
N VAL A 715 2.72 39.36 34.39
CA VAL A 715 3.89 38.49 34.20
C VAL A 715 3.91 37.46 35.33
N LEU A 716 3.76 36.19 34.98
CA LEU A 716 3.72 35.06 35.91
C LEU A 716 5.13 34.58 36.26
N ASP A 717 6.03 34.55 35.27
CA ASP A 717 7.36 33.98 35.40
C ASP A 717 8.37 34.67 34.45
N GLY A 718 9.65 34.66 34.83
CA GLY A 718 10.75 35.27 34.06
C GLY A 718 10.61 36.78 33.81
N GLU A 719 11.06 37.21 32.64
CA GLU A 719 11.04 38.60 32.16
C GLU A 719 10.51 38.68 30.72
N VAL A 720 9.54 39.56 30.49
CA VAL A 720 8.98 39.85 29.17
C VAL A 720 9.73 41.03 28.57
N LEU A 721 10.49 40.78 27.49
CA LEU A 721 11.29 41.78 26.78
C LEU A 721 10.51 42.32 25.57
N LYS A 722 10.53 43.64 25.36
CA LYS A 722 9.93 44.28 24.17
C LYS A 722 10.58 43.83 22.85
N SER A 723 11.86 43.44 22.90
CA SER A 723 12.63 42.97 21.75
C SER A 723 12.59 41.46 21.52
N ALA A 724 11.98 40.69 22.43
CA ALA A 724 11.84 39.24 22.25
C ALA A 724 10.70 38.91 21.28
N ASN A 725 10.75 37.71 20.72
CA ASN A 725 9.59 37.13 20.05
C ASN A 725 8.62 36.63 21.13
N PHE A 726 7.37 36.45 20.74
CA PHE A 726 6.35 35.86 21.60
C PHE A 726 5.56 34.80 20.84
N ARG A 727 4.98 33.87 21.60
CA ARG A 727 3.86 33.02 21.17
C ARG A 727 2.70 33.14 22.14
N VAL A 728 1.48 33.06 21.62
CA VAL A 728 0.25 33.08 22.43
C VAL A 728 -0.36 31.70 22.43
N LEU A 729 -0.52 31.12 23.62
CA LEU A 729 -1.09 29.81 23.86
C LEU A 729 -2.49 29.95 24.46
N ARG A 730 -3.44 29.19 23.93
CA ARG A 730 -4.82 29.09 24.41
C ARG A 730 -5.06 27.67 24.88
N GLY A 731 -4.83 27.44 26.17
CA GLY A 731 -4.64 26.09 26.70
C GLY A 731 -3.35 25.46 26.12
N PRO A 732 -3.39 24.24 25.55
CA PRO A 732 -2.21 23.57 25.00
C PRO A 732 -1.87 23.94 23.55
N ARG A 733 -2.63 24.84 22.89
CA ARG A 733 -2.44 25.18 21.47
C ARG A 733 -1.83 26.56 21.30
N ILE A 734 -0.82 26.68 20.45
CA ILE A 734 -0.31 27.96 19.96
C ILE A 734 -1.34 28.54 18.98
N VAL A 735 -1.73 29.79 19.20
CA VAL A 735 -2.72 30.53 18.40
C VAL A 735 -2.05 31.50 17.44
N HIS A 736 -0.96 32.13 17.88
CA HIS A 736 -0.21 33.12 17.10
C HIS A 736 1.22 33.27 17.61
N GLU A 737 2.16 33.60 16.73
CA GLU A 737 3.56 33.91 17.04
C GLU A 737 3.97 35.21 16.32
N GLY A 738 4.79 36.05 16.96
CA GLY A 738 5.17 37.34 16.39
C GLY A 738 6.09 38.20 17.27
N ARG A 739 6.04 39.53 17.06
CA ARG A 739 6.80 40.54 17.82
C ARG A 739 5.94 41.62 18.46
N LEU A 740 6.37 42.12 19.63
CA LEU A 740 5.66 43.16 20.35
C LEU A 740 5.82 44.53 19.67
N LYS A 741 4.70 45.21 19.40
CA LYS A 741 4.68 46.59 18.88
C LYS A 741 4.96 47.60 19.99
N THR A 742 4.29 47.43 21.13
CA THR A 742 4.56 48.22 22.36
C THR A 742 4.37 47.38 23.61
N LEU A 743 5.27 47.58 24.59
CA LEU A 743 5.16 47.09 25.95
C LEU A 743 5.11 48.32 26.86
N LYS A 744 4.06 48.43 27.70
CA LYS A 744 3.84 49.60 28.56
C LYS A 744 3.54 49.19 30.00
N HIS A 745 4.07 49.94 30.96
CA HIS A 745 3.63 49.88 32.35
C HIS A 745 2.84 51.15 32.68
N VAL A 746 1.54 50.98 32.96
CA VAL A 746 0.56 52.06 33.26
C VAL A 746 0.41 53.09 32.12
N LYS A 747 1.39 53.97 31.90
CA LYS A 747 1.43 54.99 30.85
C LYS A 747 2.79 55.12 30.15
N GLU A 748 3.83 54.49 30.67
CA GLU A 748 5.20 54.62 30.18
C GLU A 748 5.59 53.42 29.30
N ASP A 749 6.31 53.68 28.20
CA ASP A 749 6.89 52.63 27.36
C ASP A 749 8.14 52.05 28.05
N VAL A 750 8.14 50.74 28.25
CA VAL A 750 9.19 50.01 28.98
C VAL A 750 9.88 49.00 28.07
N GLN A 751 11.15 48.71 28.32
CA GLN A 751 11.91 47.73 27.53
C GLN A 751 11.74 46.29 28.04
N SER A 752 11.54 46.11 29.34
CA SER A 752 11.32 44.81 29.96
C SER A 752 10.35 44.90 31.15
N MET A 753 9.74 43.77 31.51
CA MET A 753 8.84 43.64 32.65
C MET A 753 9.07 42.30 33.36
N SER A 754 9.44 42.36 34.64
CA SER A 754 9.73 41.18 35.46
C SER A 754 8.47 40.56 36.09
N ALA A 755 8.55 39.29 36.45
CA ALA A 755 7.51 38.53 37.15
C ALA A 755 6.88 39.27 38.34
N GLY A 756 5.57 39.08 38.51
CA GLY A 756 4.74 39.75 39.53
C GLY A 756 4.24 41.15 39.15
N SER A 757 4.68 41.70 38.02
CA SER A 757 4.24 43.01 37.52
C SER A 757 3.13 42.91 36.47
N GLU A 758 2.28 43.94 36.37
CA GLU A 758 1.26 44.04 35.32
C GLU A 758 1.77 44.92 34.16
N CYS A 759 1.42 44.59 32.92
CA CYS A 759 1.85 45.31 31.73
C CYS A 759 0.79 45.33 30.62
N GLY A 760 0.73 46.42 29.87
CA GLY A 760 -0.04 46.54 28.64
C GLY A 760 0.80 46.08 27.46
N VAL A 761 0.34 45.04 26.76
CA VAL A 761 0.99 44.42 25.62
C VAL A 761 0.15 44.68 24.36
N ASN A 762 0.78 45.16 23.29
CA ASN A 762 0.16 45.32 21.98
C ASN A 762 1.03 44.62 20.94
N PHE A 763 0.41 43.74 20.16
CA PHE A 763 1.08 42.89 19.20
C PHE A 763 1.22 43.57 17.84
N GLN A 764 2.26 43.20 17.10
CA GLN A 764 2.36 43.58 15.70
C GLN A 764 1.41 42.72 14.87
N ASP A 765 0.57 43.37 14.07
CA ASP A 765 -0.28 42.78 13.03
C ASP A 765 -1.25 41.65 13.48
N TRP A 766 -1.60 41.60 14.78
CA TRP A 766 -2.57 40.64 15.34
C TRP A 766 -3.45 41.22 16.47
N GLU A 767 -4.76 40.94 16.43
CA GLU A 767 -5.77 41.50 17.36
C GLU A 767 -6.78 40.46 17.93
N GLU A 768 -6.56 39.16 17.74
CA GLU A 768 -7.50 38.08 18.15
C GLU A 768 -7.20 37.46 19.53
N MET A 769 -6.78 38.32 20.46
CA MET A 769 -6.57 38.00 21.87
C MET A 769 -7.88 37.62 22.58
N MET A 770 -7.80 36.73 23.56
CA MET A 770 -8.85 36.46 24.55
C MET A 770 -8.31 36.50 25.98
N GLU A 771 -9.19 36.74 26.96
CA GLU A 771 -8.84 36.65 28.39
C GLU A 771 -8.53 35.19 28.76
N GLY A 772 -7.48 34.98 29.56
CA GLY A 772 -6.93 33.66 29.86
C GLY A 772 -5.97 33.10 28.80
N ASP A 773 -5.66 33.85 27.73
CA ASP A 773 -4.55 33.52 26.85
C ASP A 773 -3.21 33.69 27.57
N ILE A 774 -2.28 32.76 27.32
CA ILE A 774 -0.92 32.74 27.89
C ILE A 774 0.05 33.26 26.84
N ILE A 775 0.87 34.25 27.18
CA ILE A 775 1.94 34.77 26.33
C ILE A 775 3.27 34.20 26.84
N GLU A 776 3.98 33.44 26.00
CA GLU A 776 5.36 33.04 26.28
C GLU A 776 6.32 33.86 25.44
N SER A 777 7.34 34.42 26.09
CA SER A 777 8.39 35.23 25.48
C SER A 777 9.66 34.39 25.35
N TYR A 778 10.31 34.47 24.19
CA TYR A 778 11.55 33.76 23.89
C TYR A 778 12.47 34.61 23.01
N VAL A 779 13.77 34.42 23.19
CA VAL A 779 14.80 35.04 22.36
C VAL A 779 15.39 33.97 21.44
N MET A 780 15.28 34.17 20.13
CA MET A 780 15.99 33.31 19.17
C MET A 780 17.48 33.57 19.31
N ASN A 781 18.25 32.50 19.47
CA ASN A 781 19.70 32.57 19.32
C ASN A 781 20.00 32.72 17.82
N VAL A 782 20.69 33.81 17.47
CA VAL A 782 21.13 34.15 16.10
C VAL A 782 22.61 33.83 15.96
#